data_AF-E9ECH8-F1
#
_entry.id   AF-E9ECH8-F1
#
_cell.length_a   1.000
_cell.length_b   1.000
_cell.length_c   1.000
_cell.angle_alpha   90.00
_cell.angle_beta   90.00
_cell.angle_gamma   90.00
#
_symmetry.space_group_name_H-M   'P 1'
#
loop_
_entity.id
_entity.type
_entity.pdbx_description
1 polymer ?
#
loop_
_entity_poly.entity_id
_entity_poly.type
_entity_poly.pdbx_seq_one_letter_code
_entity_poly.pdbx_strand_id
1 'polypeptide(L)'
;MLLNGKWQLMLSSSIHPTQEEDPDQWCCTVSPVQCCLVAPPGHELLGPRALNVISNQHDWLFAALGKMAAHATQMSPFGLTENASAACTGNTEPSNRQRTNGWLGAGKQTITMSRAGQHSCPYPSYPFLPFPQLDLTLSSTPLSLAQLNTARSGSPCKAPSCSSATMSAVTRGLRTASKQLRVSRSSWLSVGRSASVGAAARVFATPSSTLRSNFSTSVTRHSGAPVMASQPREYDPEIKDIADYVANKAIDSDLAFDTARWILLDTLGCGLEGLRFKECTKLLGPIVPGTVVPNGTKVPGTPFVLDPVNGAFNIGAMIRWLDFNDCWLAAEWGHPSDNLGAILAVADWINRTNKAGGNLAGGKIYTVKDVLEAMIKAHEIQGCLALLNSFNKVGLDHVVLVKVASAAVVSKMLGLNEKQIADAVTQAWVDGQSLRTYRHSPNTMSRKSWAAGDACQRAVNLALKVMKGEQGVPTVLSAPTWGFYDVLFKGNKFQFQRPYGSYVMENVLFKVSYPAEFHSQTAVEASEKIFHQLKAMGKSAADIKAVTCRTHEACIRIIDKQFKPMDNFADRDHCIQYMCSVMLVFGRLEATDYTDGGEAATSELVESLRKKIKCVEDTQYTQDYHDPALRTISNALTVELNDGTVLDEVAVEAPLGHRLRREEAKPVILAKFKRHLEPHLSESRVKELVELSQNSSKLDNMSVDEYVDLYTVKESKFL
;
A
#
# COMPACT_ATOMS: atom_id res chain seq x y z
N MET A 1 -55.79 -12.68 -34.00
CA MET A 1 -55.33 -13.93 -33.36
C MET A 1 -54.06 -13.56 -32.60
N LEU A 2 -54.05 -13.22 -31.31
CA LEU A 2 -54.95 -13.50 -30.16
C LEU A 2 -54.92 -14.95 -29.63
N LEU A 3 -54.67 -15.06 -28.30
CA LEU A 3 -54.85 -16.21 -27.38
C LEU A 3 -53.82 -17.37 -27.46
N ASN A 4 -53.68 -18.26 -26.45
CA ASN A 4 -53.52 -18.17 -24.97
C ASN A 4 -53.56 -19.60 -24.36
N GLY A 5 -53.00 -19.81 -23.15
CA GLY A 5 -53.20 -21.04 -22.32
C GLY A 5 -52.13 -22.14 -22.51
N LYS A 6 -51.46 -22.76 -21.52
CA LYS A 6 -51.44 -22.74 -20.02
C LYS A 6 -52.33 -23.77 -19.26
N TRP A 7 -51.68 -24.60 -18.42
CA TRP A 7 -52.21 -25.62 -17.45
C TRP A 7 -52.76 -26.94 -18.06
N GLN A 8 -52.90 -28.09 -17.34
CA GLN A 8 -52.80 -28.39 -15.89
C GLN A 8 -52.32 -29.86 -15.58
N LEU A 9 -52.18 -30.20 -14.28
CA LEU A 9 -51.66 -31.45 -13.67
C LEU A 9 -52.50 -32.73 -13.90
N MET A 10 -51.94 -33.92 -13.59
CA MET A 10 -52.50 -34.91 -12.62
C MET A 10 -51.51 -36.04 -12.21
N LEU A 11 -51.48 -36.36 -10.90
CA LEU A 11 -51.40 -37.70 -10.21
C LEU A 11 -50.39 -38.80 -10.66
N SER A 12 -49.91 -39.76 -9.84
CA SER A 12 -50.09 -40.12 -8.40
C SER A 12 -48.89 -40.94 -7.86
N SER A 13 -48.82 -41.14 -6.53
CA SER A 13 -47.85 -42.02 -5.83
C SER A 13 -48.22 -43.51 -5.84
N SER A 14 -47.28 -44.42 -5.47
CA SER A 14 -47.36 -45.35 -4.31
C SER A 14 -46.51 -46.65 -4.43
N ILE A 15 -46.42 -47.40 -3.31
CA ILE A 15 -46.11 -48.84 -3.12
C ILE A 15 -44.65 -49.28 -2.84
N HIS A 16 -44.44 -49.72 -1.59
CA HIS A 16 -43.48 -50.76 -1.11
C HIS A 16 -44.24 -52.09 -0.92
N PRO A 17 -43.59 -53.27 -0.83
CA PRO A 17 -43.49 -53.94 0.50
C PRO A 17 -42.31 -54.93 0.76
N THR A 18 -41.96 -55.13 2.06
CA THR A 18 -41.54 -56.36 2.81
C THR A 18 -40.40 -57.29 2.30
N GLN A 19 -39.31 -57.55 3.07
CA GLN A 19 -39.08 -58.60 4.13
C GLN A 19 -38.94 -60.06 3.59
N GLU A 20 -38.22 -61.03 4.19
CA GLU A 20 -37.71 -61.20 5.57
C GLU A 20 -36.45 -62.14 5.67
N GLU A 21 -36.05 -62.52 6.91
CA GLU A 21 -35.12 -63.59 7.38
C GLU A 21 -33.61 -63.30 7.62
N ASP A 22 -33.09 -63.97 8.69
CA ASP A 22 -31.81 -63.84 9.41
C ASP A 22 -31.55 -65.21 10.15
N PRO A 23 -30.32 -65.63 10.55
CA PRO A 23 -30.00 -65.57 11.99
C PRO A 23 -28.49 -65.52 12.42
N ASP A 24 -28.22 -64.65 13.41
CA ASP A 24 -27.51 -64.88 14.70
C ASP A 24 -26.11 -65.59 14.79
N GLN A 25 -25.11 -64.90 15.38
CA GLN A 25 -24.66 -65.18 16.78
C GLN A 25 -23.58 -64.21 17.35
N TRP A 26 -23.94 -63.45 18.40
CA TRP A 26 -23.26 -63.26 19.72
C TRP A 26 -21.77 -62.74 19.80
N CYS A 27 -21.32 -61.90 20.78
CA CYS A 27 -21.96 -61.23 21.94
C CYS A 27 -21.09 -60.11 22.60
N CYS A 28 -21.72 -58.98 23.00
CA CYS A 28 -21.48 -58.09 24.19
C CYS A 28 -20.05 -57.52 24.54
N THR A 29 -19.82 -56.54 25.44
CA THR A 29 -20.58 -55.83 26.54
C THR A 29 -20.30 -54.29 26.58
N VAL A 30 -21.06 -53.52 27.41
CA VAL A 30 -20.99 -52.03 27.51
C VAL A 30 -21.27 -51.51 28.96
N SER A 31 -20.57 -50.43 29.39
CA SER A 31 -20.84 -49.50 30.54
C SER A 31 -20.91 -50.03 32.00
N PRO A 32 -20.70 -49.15 33.03
CA PRO A 32 -21.73 -48.29 33.68
C PRO A 32 -21.41 -46.75 33.60
N VAL A 33 -22.36 -45.77 33.55
CA VAL A 33 -23.35 -45.24 34.55
C VAL A 33 -22.66 -44.35 35.63
N GLN A 34 -23.07 -43.11 35.96
CA GLN A 34 -24.39 -42.66 36.48
C GLN A 34 -24.74 -41.14 36.31
N CYS A 35 -26.02 -40.78 36.56
CA CYS A 35 -26.69 -39.47 36.37
C CYS A 35 -26.35 -38.40 37.45
N CYS A 36 -26.69 -37.09 37.34
CA CYS A 36 -28.01 -36.40 37.26
C CYS A 36 -27.80 -34.87 36.97
N LEU A 37 -28.76 -33.93 36.81
CA LEU A 37 -30.24 -33.86 36.92
C LEU A 37 -30.83 -32.77 35.95
N VAL A 38 -31.96 -32.11 36.26
CA VAL A 38 -32.73 -31.14 35.41
C VAL A 38 -33.19 -29.89 36.21
N ALA A 39 -33.47 -28.76 35.53
CA ALA A 39 -33.92 -27.45 36.08
C ALA A 39 -35.45 -27.36 36.37
N PRO A 40 -36.06 -26.22 36.82
CA PRO A 40 -36.38 -25.07 35.93
C PRO A 40 -36.37 -23.67 36.69
N PRO A 41 -37.22 -22.61 36.48
CA PRO A 41 -36.74 -21.20 36.56
C PRO A 41 -37.50 -20.22 37.54
N GLY A 42 -37.05 -18.95 37.67
CA GLY A 42 -37.87 -17.90 38.31
C GLY A 42 -37.25 -16.50 38.57
N HIS A 43 -37.87 -15.47 38.00
CA HIS A 43 -38.05 -14.05 38.45
C HIS A 43 -36.87 -13.08 38.82
N GLU A 44 -36.78 -12.05 37.97
CA GLU A 44 -36.79 -10.59 38.26
C GLU A 44 -35.67 -9.82 39.02
N LEU A 45 -35.21 -8.76 38.32
CA LEU A 45 -35.01 -7.36 38.77
C LEU A 45 -34.39 -7.06 40.15
N LEU A 46 -33.24 -6.35 40.14
CA LEU A 46 -33.16 -4.95 40.58
C LEU A 46 -31.81 -4.27 40.24
N GLY A 47 -31.75 -2.94 40.36
CA GLY A 47 -30.63 -2.09 39.93
C GLY A 47 -29.55 -1.79 41.00
N PRO A 48 -28.52 -0.99 40.66
CA PRO A 48 -27.24 -0.95 41.40
C PRO A 48 -27.12 0.13 42.49
N ARG A 49 -26.37 -0.20 43.56
CA ARG A 49 -25.59 0.66 44.49
C ARG A 49 -24.50 -0.25 45.09
N ALA A 50 -23.19 0.06 45.13
CA ALA A 50 -22.45 1.27 45.54
C ALA A 50 -22.06 1.28 47.03
N LEU A 51 -20.89 1.88 47.35
CA LEU A 51 -20.15 1.94 48.63
C LEU A 51 -19.27 0.72 48.94
N ASN A 52 -18.16 0.81 49.71
CA ASN A 52 -17.04 1.79 49.80
C ASN A 52 -16.04 1.31 50.90
N VAL A 53 -14.99 2.12 51.18
CA VAL A 53 -14.07 2.03 52.35
C VAL A 53 -12.92 1.01 52.15
N ILE A 54 -11.69 1.41 51.74
CA ILE A 54 -10.60 2.10 52.50
C ILE A 54 -9.96 1.13 53.53
N SER A 55 -8.64 0.95 53.67
CA SER A 55 -7.40 1.71 53.34
C SER A 55 -6.25 0.74 52.95
N ASN A 56 -5.02 1.06 52.49
CA ASN A 56 -4.29 2.20 51.88
C ASN A 56 -2.99 1.57 51.22
N GLN A 57 -1.90 2.20 50.73
CA GLN A 57 -1.32 3.56 50.75
C GLN A 57 -0.62 3.92 49.41
N HIS A 58 -0.95 5.09 48.87
CA HIS A 58 -0.08 6.26 48.55
C HIS A 58 1.47 6.11 48.70
N ASP A 59 2.36 6.69 47.85
CA ASP A 59 2.15 7.66 46.75
C ASP A 59 3.43 8.13 45.97
N TRP A 60 3.24 8.97 44.90
CA TRP A 60 4.14 9.99 44.22
C TRP A 60 5.59 9.59 43.76
N LEU A 61 6.21 10.12 42.69
CA LEU A 61 5.80 10.69 41.38
C LEU A 61 7.03 10.77 40.43
N PHE A 62 6.80 11.09 39.15
CA PHE A 62 7.74 11.34 38.05
C PHE A 62 8.57 12.66 38.09
N ALA A 63 9.65 12.62 37.29
CA ALA A 63 10.27 13.71 36.50
C ALA A 63 11.24 14.73 37.13
N ALA A 64 12.46 14.77 36.55
CA ALA A 64 13.25 15.99 36.35
C ALA A 64 14.22 15.82 35.16
N LEU A 65 14.39 16.85 34.33
CA LEU A 65 15.38 16.92 33.24
C LEU A 65 15.98 18.34 33.18
N GLY A 66 17.30 18.45 33.11
CA GLY A 66 17.97 19.61 32.48
C GLY A 66 18.91 20.49 33.33
N LYS A 67 20.15 20.61 32.81
CA LYS A 67 21.07 21.76 32.87
C LYS A 67 21.76 22.15 34.20
N MET A 68 23.09 21.98 34.20
CA MET A 68 24.03 23.07 34.46
C MET A 68 25.17 23.02 33.42
N ALA A 69 25.94 24.10 33.26
CA ALA A 69 26.99 24.22 32.25
C ALA A 69 28.08 25.25 32.66
N ALA A 70 29.20 25.20 31.91
CA ALA A 70 30.31 26.16 31.86
C ALA A 70 31.31 26.22 33.03
N HIS A 71 32.56 25.86 32.73
CA HIS A 71 33.67 26.83 32.74
C HIS A 71 34.72 26.46 31.67
N ALA A 72 35.56 27.43 31.28
CA ALA A 72 36.58 27.31 30.23
C ALA A 72 37.92 26.69 30.78
N THR A 73 39.04 26.51 30.05
CA THR A 73 39.70 27.42 29.09
C THR A 73 40.84 26.75 28.29
N GLN A 74 41.29 27.39 27.20
CA GLN A 74 42.63 27.31 26.55
C GLN A 74 43.16 25.95 25.99
N MET A 75 43.23 25.82 24.65
CA MET A 75 44.48 26.04 23.86
C MET A 75 44.36 25.68 22.36
N SER A 76 45.21 26.31 21.54
CA SER A 76 45.59 26.01 20.14
C SER A 76 46.96 26.70 19.89
N PRO A 77 47.69 26.56 18.74
CA PRO A 77 47.36 25.91 17.46
C PRO A 77 48.52 24.98 16.93
N PHE A 78 48.65 24.88 15.58
CA PHE A 78 49.58 24.05 14.77
C PHE A 78 49.26 22.54 14.66
N GLY A 79 49.48 21.87 13.52
CA GLY A 79 49.84 22.36 12.17
C GLY A 79 50.36 21.24 11.22
N LEU A 80 50.29 21.47 9.90
CA LEU A 80 50.82 20.63 8.78
C LEU A 80 50.08 19.28 8.56
N THR A 81 49.55 18.84 7.41
CA THR A 81 49.83 18.91 5.94
C THR A 81 50.67 17.76 5.36
N GLU A 82 50.02 16.97 4.49
CA GLU A 82 50.51 16.24 3.30
C GLU A 82 51.75 15.31 3.35
N ASN A 83 51.62 14.15 2.71
CA ASN A 83 52.60 13.68 1.71
C ASN A 83 52.05 12.54 0.84
N ALA A 84 52.63 12.36 -0.35
CA ALA A 84 52.27 11.32 -1.34
C ALA A 84 53.48 10.93 -2.22
N SER A 85 53.36 9.79 -2.93
CA SER A 85 54.40 9.18 -3.81
C SER A 85 55.64 8.61 -3.06
N ALA A 86 56.47 7.72 -3.63
CA ALA A 86 56.55 7.18 -5.00
C ALA A 86 56.92 5.66 -5.01
N ALA A 87 57.17 5.09 -6.20
CA ALA A 87 57.27 3.63 -6.44
C ALA A 87 58.69 3.11 -6.77
N CYS A 88 58.86 1.78 -6.65
CA CYS A 88 59.84 0.91 -7.35
C CYS A 88 59.27 -0.54 -7.32
N THR A 89 58.86 -1.18 -8.43
CA THR A 89 59.63 -1.89 -9.49
C THR A 89 60.26 -3.24 -9.07
N GLY A 90 59.96 -4.30 -9.83
CA GLY A 90 60.54 -5.66 -9.67
C GLY A 90 59.79 -6.75 -10.44
N ASN A 91 60.38 -7.28 -11.52
CA ASN A 91 59.80 -8.37 -12.34
C ASN A 91 60.19 -9.76 -11.82
N THR A 92 59.36 -10.80 -12.01
CA THR A 92 59.63 -11.87 -13.01
C THR A 92 58.47 -12.88 -13.16
N GLU A 93 58.26 -13.31 -14.40
CA GLU A 93 57.43 -14.44 -14.87
C GLU A 93 58.39 -15.62 -15.26
N PRO A 94 57.99 -16.73 -15.95
CA PRO A 94 56.69 -17.38 -16.14
C PRO A 94 56.70 -18.93 -15.98
N SER A 95 55.54 -19.60 -16.09
CA SER A 95 55.34 -20.88 -16.84
C SER A 95 53.96 -21.53 -16.58
N ASN A 96 53.38 -22.40 -17.45
CA ASN A 96 53.36 -22.49 -18.93
C ASN A 96 52.23 -23.49 -19.35
N ARG A 97 51.77 -23.43 -20.62
CA ARG A 97 50.84 -24.34 -21.34
C ARG A 97 49.37 -24.26 -20.91
N GLN A 98 48.40 -23.89 -21.75
CA GLN A 98 48.01 -24.41 -23.09
C GLN A 98 47.36 -25.82 -23.07
N ARG A 99 46.08 -25.86 -23.43
CA ARG A 99 45.64 -26.48 -24.71
C ARG A 99 44.26 -25.97 -25.14
N THR A 100 44.12 -25.67 -26.42
CA THR A 100 42.84 -25.45 -27.11
C THR A 100 42.76 -26.41 -28.30
N ASN A 101 41.54 -26.78 -28.67
CA ASN A 101 41.11 -27.32 -29.97
C ASN A 101 39.59 -27.07 -30.02
N GLY A 102 38.97 -26.52 -31.07
CA GLY A 102 39.51 -26.05 -32.34
C GLY A 102 38.89 -26.81 -33.52
N TRP A 103 38.01 -26.13 -34.28
CA TRP A 103 37.51 -26.59 -35.58
C TRP A 103 37.47 -25.42 -36.56
N LEU A 104 37.56 -25.71 -37.86
CA LEU A 104 37.89 -24.73 -38.91
C LEU A 104 36.68 -24.26 -39.73
N GLY A 105 36.81 -23.05 -40.28
CA GLY A 105 35.94 -22.50 -41.32
C GLY A 105 36.64 -21.33 -42.01
N ALA A 106 37.49 -21.62 -43.00
CA ALA A 106 38.38 -20.62 -43.61
C ALA A 106 37.86 -20.14 -44.98
N GLY A 107 37.90 -18.82 -45.20
CA GLY A 107 37.71 -18.19 -46.51
C GLY A 107 38.58 -16.94 -46.62
N LYS A 108 39.51 -16.91 -47.58
CA LYS A 108 40.42 -15.77 -47.83
C LYS A 108 40.24 -15.24 -49.24
N GLN A 109 40.01 -13.93 -49.36
CA GLN A 109 40.55 -13.06 -50.41
C GLN A 109 40.24 -11.59 -50.01
N THR A 110 41.00 -10.56 -50.36
CA THR A 110 42.45 -10.26 -50.28
C THR A 110 42.61 -8.88 -50.97
N ILE A 111 42.90 -7.84 -50.19
CA ILE A 111 43.59 -6.59 -50.58
C ILE A 111 42.97 -5.68 -51.67
N THR A 112 42.62 -4.45 -51.27
CA THR A 112 43.25 -3.23 -51.84
C THR A 112 43.43 -2.17 -50.73
N MET A 113 44.41 -1.28 -50.89
CA MET A 113 44.69 -0.16 -49.97
C MET A 113 44.33 1.18 -50.59
N SER A 114 43.96 2.15 -49.75
CA SER A 114 44.23 3.58 -49.97
C SER A 114 44.77 4.22 -48.68
N ARG A 115 45.32 5.44 -48.77
CA ARG A 115 46.33 5.94 -47.80
C ARG A 115 46.06 7.40 -47.39
N ALA A 116 46.63 7.78 -46.24
CA ALA A 116 46.93 9.13 -45.77
C ALA A 116 45.77 10.00 -45.22
N GLY A 117 46.13 10.90 -44.28
CA GLY A 117 45.23 11.80 -43.55
C GLY A 117 45.74 12.10 -42.14
N GLN A 118 46.78 12.94 -42.01
CA GLN A 118 47.31 13.40 -40.71
C GLN A 118 46.82 14.82 -40.35
N HIS A 119 46.93 15.14 -39.05
CA HIS A 119 47.13 16.47 -38.43
C HIS A 119 45.95 17.25 -37.82
N SER A 120 46.31 17.80 -36.64
CA SER A 120 45.96 19.10 -36.03
C SER A 120 44.54 19.42 -35.58
N CYS A 121 44.40 19.56 -34.25
CA CYS A 121 43.52 20.58 -33.65
C CYS A 121 43.99 22.00 -34.02
N PRO A 122 43.10 23.00 -33.92
CA PRO A 122 43.42 24.11 -33.03
C PRO A 122 42.26 24.56 -32.13
N TYR A 123 42.59 25.31 -31.07
CA TYR A 123 41.65 26.16 -30.32
C TYR A 123 41.18 27.36 -31.18
N PRO A 124 40.09 28.03 -30.75
CA PRO A 124 40.11 29.50 -30.69
C PRO A 124 39.79 30.04 -29.28
N SER A 125 40.09 31.33 -29.06
CA SER A 125 40.04 32.02 -27.77
C SER A 125 38.86 33.00 -27.63
N TYR A 126 38.65 33.47 -26.40
CA TYR A 126 37.65 34.48 -25.97
C TYR A 126 37.57 35.77 -26.80
N PRO A 127 36.42 36.48 -26.70
CA PRO A 127 36.44 37.78 -26.03
C PRO A 127 35.53 37.86 -24.77
N PHE A 128 35.38 39.05 -24.20
CA PHE A 128 35.03 39.32 -22.78
C PHE A 128 33.87 40.33 -22.63
N LEU A 129 33.29 40.43 -21.42
CA LEU A 129 32.33 41.45 -20.92
C LEU A 129 30.86 41.39 -21.43
N PRO A 130 29.87 41.94 -20.69
CA PRO A 130 29.76 42.14 -19.22
C PRO A 130 28.41 41.67 -18.60
N PHE A 131 28.32 41.75 -17.27
CA PHE A 131 27.05 41.62 -16.52
C PHE A 131 26.11 42.83 -16.72
N PRO A 132 24.78 42.64 -16.59
CA PRO A 132 23.87 43.61 -16.01
C PRO A 132 23.54 43.26 -14.54
N GLN A 133 23.40 44.29 -13.69
CA GLN A 133 22.87 44.15 -12.33
C GLN A 133 21.34 44.03 -12.35
N LEU A 134 20.77 43.29 -11.40
CA LEU A 134 19.34 43.25 -11.13
C LEU A 134 19.09 43.95 -9.79
N ASP A 135 18.72 45.23 -9.85
CA ASP A 135 18.48 46.06 -8.66
C ASP A 135 16.99 46.19 -8.35
N LEU A 136 16.65 46.27 -7.07
CA LEU A 136 15.27 46.22 -6.59
C LEU A 136 14.62 47.61 -6.58
N THR A 137 13.49 47.77 -7.29
CA THR A 137 12.53 48.85 -7.00
C THR A 137 11.10 48.34 -7.02
N LEU A 138 10.34 48.76 -6.01
CA LEU A 138 8.88 48.59 -5.93
C LEU A 138 8.21 49.71 -6.73
N SER A 139 7.13 49.40 -7.45
CA SER A 139 6.12 50.38 -7.82
C SER A 139 4.72 49.80 -7.72
N SER A 140 3.80 50.61 -7.21
CA SER A 140 2.37 50.34 -7.14
C SER A 140 1.64 51.56 -7.71
N THR A 141 0.53 51.35 -8.41
CA THR A 141 -0.68 52.23 -8.43
C THR A 141 -1.75 51.69 -9.41
N PRO A 142 -3.02 52.12 -9.29
CA PRO A 142 -4.16 51.48 -9.98
C PRO A 142 -4.85 52.35 -11.05
N LEU A 143 -5.74 51.72 -11.82
CA LEU A 143 -6.76 52.32 -12.70
C LEU A 143 -7.99 51.38 -12.72
N SER A 144 -9.23 51.79 -13.07
CA SER A 144 -9.94 53.07 -12.91
C SER A 144 -11.44 52.80 -13.19
N LEU A 145 -12.35 53.68 -12.75
CA LEU A 145 -13.79 53.55 -13.05
C LEU A 145 -14.12 54.01 -14.49
N ALA A 146 -15.19 53.43 -15.04
CA ALA A 146 -16.02 54.05 -16.07
C ALA A 146 -17.48 54.09 -15.57
N GLN A 147 -18.20 55.17 -15.87
CA GLN A 147 -19.60 55.37 -15.48
C GLN A 147 -20.52 55.34 -16.70
N LEU A 148 -21.80 54.99 -16.50
CA LEU A 148 -22.91 55.55 -17.27
C LEU A 148 -24.22 55.49 -16.45
N ASN A 149 -25.02 56.55 -16.53
CA ASN A 149 -26.40 56.63 -15.98
C ASN A 149 -27.40 56.19 -17.08
N THR A 150 -28.72 55.99 -16.94
CA THR A 150 -29.79 56.48 -16.03
C THR A 150 -30.85 55.33 -15.86
N ALA A 151 -32.02 55.41 -15.21
CA ALA A 151 -32.91 56.51 -14.78
C ALA A 151 -33.76 56.14 -13.54
N ARG A 152 -34.72 57.02 -13.15
CA ARG A 152 -35.49 56.96 -11.88
C ARG A 152 -37.01 56.80 -12.06
N SER A 153 -37.65 56.02 -11.18
CA SER A 153 -38.99 56.25 -10.57
C SER A 153 -39.23 55.15 -9.50
N GLY A 154 -40.02 55.31 -8.44
CA GLY A 154 -40.75 56.44 -7.85
C GLY A 154 -41.52 55.96 -6.60
N SER A 155 -41.53 56.74 -5.50
CA SER A 155 -42.10 56.35 -4.18
C SER A 155 -43.58 56.80 -4.01
N PRO A 156 -44.30 56.63 -2.86
CA PRO A 156 -44.04 55.83 -1.64
C PRO A 156 -45.31 55.12 -1.01
N CYS A 157 -45.15 54.55 0.20
CA CYS A 157 -46.14 54.46 1.32
C CYS A 157 -47.49 53.69 1.20
N LYS A 158 -47.64 52.57 1.94
CA LYS A 158 -48.41 52.48 3.22
C LYS A 158 -48.46 51.05 3.81
N ALA A 159 -48.73 50.95 5.12
CA ALA A 159 -49.05 49.72 5.86
C ALA A 159 -50.42 49.84 6.57
N PRO A 160 -51.06 48.72 6.93
CA PRO A 160 -51.33 48.34 8.33
C PRO A 160 -50.83 46.87 8.62
N SER A 161 -50.33 46.42 9.79
CA SER A 161 -50.92 46.28 11.16
C SER A 161 -52.21 45.42 11.19
N CYS A 162 -52.43 44.37 11.99
CA CYS A 162 -51.69 43.61 13.03
C CYS A 162 -52.24 42.13 12.99
N SER A 163 -51.92 41.11 13.82
CA SER A 163 -51.54 41.02 15.24
C SER A 163 -50.92 39.67 15.61
N SER A 164 -50.06 39.63 16.66
CA SER A 164 -49.84 38.52 17.64
C SER A 164 -49.41 37.11 17.15
N ALA A 165 -48.59 36.32 17.88
CA ALA A 165 -48.31 36.37 19.32
C ALA A 165 -46.87 35.96 19.73
N THR A 166 -46.49 36.40 20.94
CA THR A 166 -45.45 35.83 21.85
C THR A 166 -44.02 35.59 21.34
N MET A 167 -43.11 36.47 21.75
CA MET A 167 -41.70 36.12 22.01
C MET A 167 -41.45 35.87 23.50
N SER A 168 -40.38 35.14 23.81
CA SER A 168 -39.58 35.34 25.03
C SER A 168 -38.10 35.26 24.66
N ALA A 169 -37.28 36.17 25.18
CA ALA A 169 -35.86 36.28 24.84
C ALA A 169 -35.02 36.40 26.10
N VAL A 170 -33.91 35.65 26.16
CA VAL A 170 -32.92 35.74 27.24
C VAL A 170 -31.52 35.84 26.62
N THR A 171 -30.76 36.83 27.09
CA THR A 171 -29.43 37.20 26.59
C THR A 171 -28.35 36.19 26.96
N ARG A 172 -27.46 35.87 26.01
CA ARG A 172 -26.15 35.25 26.28
C ARG A 172 -25.05 36.31 26.26
N GLY A 173 -24.47 36.60 27.42
CA GLY A 173 -23.31 37.48 27.54
C GLY A 173 -21.99 36.77 27.22
N LEU A 174 -21.13 37.41 26.43
CA LEU A 174 -19.75 36.97 26.20
C LEU A 174 -18.91 37.12 27.49
N ARG A 175 -18.00 36.18 27.74
CA ARG A 175 -16.97 36.29 28.79
C ARG A 175 -15.59 36.00 28.22
N THR A 176 -14.82 37.05 27.96
CA THR A 176 -13.36 36.97 27.81
C THR A 176 -12.71 36.90 29.21
N ALA A 177 -11.61 36.16 29.35
CA ALA A 177 -10.96 35.92 30.64
C ALA A 177 -9.42 35.96 30.53
N SER A 178 -8.86 37.17 30.55
CA SER A 178 -7.42 37.37 30.67
C SER A 178 -6.98 37.26 32.14
N LYS A 179 -5.86 36.58 32.42
CA LYS A 179 -5.17 36.66 33.73
C LYS A 179 -3.66 36.82 33.55
N GLN A 180 -3.16 38.00 33.90
CA GLN A 180 -1.73 38.22 34.16
C GLN A 180 -1.37 37.78 35.58
N LEU A 181 -0.13 37.38 35.79
CA LEU A 181 0.46 37.10 37.09
C LEU A 181 0.66 38.40 37.89
N ARG A 182 0.57 38.32 39.23
CA ARG A 182 1.18 39.31 40.13
C ARG A 182 2.03 38.61 41.19
N VAL A 183 3.19 39.22 41.42
CA VAL A 183 4.21 38.83 42.40
C VAL A 183 3.78 39.30 43.80
N SER A 184 4.06 38.49 44.82
CA SER A 184 4.20 38.98 46.20
C SER A 184 5.69 39.07 46.58
N ARG A 185 6.03 39.96 47.50
CA ARG A 185 7.39 40.48 47.71
C ARG A 185 7.66 40.62 49.21
N SER A 186 8.94 40.71 49.59
CA SER A 186 9.43 41.20 50.90
C SER A 186 9.15 40.31 52.13
N SER A 187 9.97 40.31 53.21
CA SER A 187 11.31 40.93 53.38
C SER A 187 12.08 40.50 54.64
N TRP A 188 13.38 40.21 54.45
CA TRP A 188 14.54 40.71 55.22
C TRP A 188 14.81 40.26 56.69
N LEU A 189 16.09 40.49 57.06
CA LEU A 189 16.74 40.48 58.40
C LEU A 189 17.09 39.12 59.04
N SER A 190 18.22 38.95 59.76
CA SER A 190 19.53 39.67 59.76
C SER A 190 20.59 39.00 60.67
N VAL A 191 21.88 39.05 60.26
CA VAL A 191 23.11 39.11 61.12
C VAL A 191 23.54 37.88 61.96
N GLY A 192 24.88 37.64 61.99
CA GLY A 192 25.61 36.71 62.88
C GLY A 192 26.59 35.83 62.08
N ARG A 193 27.93 36.02 62.06
CA ARG A 193 28.97 35.88 63.11
C ARG A 193 28.94 34.51 63.82
N SER A 194 30.05 33.80 64.05
CA SER A 194 31.47 33.95 63.63
C SER A 194 32.29 32.70 64.03
N ALA A 195 33.47 32.49 63.41
CA ALA A 195 34.64 31.80 64.01
C ALA A 195 34.53 30.28 64.33
N SER A 196 35.60 29.52 64.58
CA SER A 196 37.02 29.54 64.11
C SER A 196 37.74 28.23 64.54
N VAL A 197 38.89 27.91 63.91
CA VAL A 197 39.89 26.84 64.26
C VAL A 197 39.39 25.40 64.44
N GLY A 198 40.21 24.35 64.30
CA GLY A 198 41.63 24.25 63.89
C GLY A 198 42.18 22.83 64.13
N ALA A 199 43.39 22.54 63.64
CA ALA A 199 44.26 21.36 63.91
C ALA A 199 43.60 19.95 63.97
N ALA A 200 43.78 19.05 62.99
CA ALA A 200 45.02 18.37 62.60
C ALA A 200 45.61 17.39 63.65
N ALA A 201 45.48 16.08 63.38
CA ALA A 201 46.33 15.02 63.93
C ALA A 201 46.45 13.86 62.91
N ARG A 202 47.64 13.26 62.79
CA ARG A 202 47.89 12.01 62.03
C ARG A 202 48.39 10.95 63.00
N VAL A 203 47.84 9.73 62.97
CA VAL A 203 48.49 8.52 63.50
C VAL A 203 48.20 7.36 62.54
N PHE A 204 49.15 6.45 62.38
CA PHE A 204 49.05 5.28 61.50
C PHE A 204 48.30 4.12 62.16
N ALA A 205 47.65 3.28 61.34
CA ALA A 205 47.25 1.91 61.72
C ALA A 205 47.51 0.96 60.53
N THR A 206 47.99 -0.24 60.83
CA THR A 206 48.35 -1.30 59.87
C THR A 206 47.15 -2.20 59.48
N PRO A 207 47.22 -2.98 58.39
CA PRO A 207 46.02 -3.54 57.76
C PRO A 207 45.42 -4.72 58.53
N SER A 208 44.09 -4.71 58.67
CA SER A 208 43.31 -5.85 59.16
C SER A 208 42.75 -6.67 57.99
N SER A 209 42.91 -7.99 58.03
CA SER A 209 42.43 -8.92 57.01
C SER A 209 40.92 -9.11 57.09
N THR A 210 40.19 -8.65 56.07
CA THR A 210 38.76 -8.92 55.93
C THR A 210 38.49 -9.91 54.80
N LEU A 211 38.18 -11.15 55.19
CA LEU A 211 37.66 -12.18 54.28
C LEU A 211 36.31 -11.73 53.71
N ARG A 212 36.28 -11.27 52.45
CA ARG A 212 35.04 -11.05 51.73
C ARG A 212 34.47 -12.39 51.26
N SER A 213 33.28 -12.74 51.73
CA SER A 213 32.51 -13.86 51.18
C SER A 213 31.98 -13.48 49.79
N ASN A 214 32.64 -14.00 48.74
CA ASN A 214 32.12 -13.89 47.38
C ASN A 214 30.88 -14.77 47.23
N PHE A 215 29.69 -14.19 47.44
CA PHE A 215 28.41 -14.87 47.30
C PHE A 215 28.05 -15.06 45.81
N SER A 216 28.74 -16.01 45.17
CA SER A 216 28.60 -16.29 43.74
C SER A 216 27.38 -17.20 43.47
N THR A 217 26.29 -16.62 42.97
CA THR A 217 25.07 -17.36 42.59
C THR A 217 25.03 -17.76 41.10
N SER A 218 26.16 -17.67 40.39
CA SER A 218 26.34 -18.20 39.04
C SER A 218 26.65 -19.70 39.04
N VAL A 219 25.70 -20.53 39.46
CA VAL A 219 25.75 -21.97 39.18
C VAL A 219 25.57 -22.15 37.67
N THR A 220 26.63 -22.54 36.97
CA THR A 220 26.59 -22.84 35.54
C THR A 220 25.68 -24.04 35.30
N ARG A 221 24.40 -23.78 34.99
CA ARG A 221 23.46 -24.81 34.54
C ARG A 221 23.85 -25.25 33.12
N HIS A 222 24.86 -26.10 33.03
CA HIS A 222 25.04 -26.98 31.88
C HIS A 222 23.80 -27.87 31.79
N SER A 223 22.84 -27.44 30.97
CA SER A 223 21.67 -28.25 30.63
C SER A 223 22.17 -29.43 29.80
N GLY A 224 22.50 -30.53 30.47
CA GLY A 224 22.92 -31.80 29.89
C GLY A 224 21.79 -32.54 29.17
N ALA A 225 20.86 -31.80 28.56
CA ALA A 225 20.00 -32.35 27.53
C ALA A 225 20.91 -32.84 26.39
N PRO A 226 20.78 -34.10 25.93
CA PRO A 226 21.54 -34.55 24.79
C PRO A 226 21.21 -33.66 23.60
N VAL A 227 22.23 -33.25 22.83
CA VAL A 227 22.02 -32.69 21.50
C VAL A 227 21.53 -33.83 20.62
N MET A 228 20.23 -34.14 20.72
CA MET A 228 19.55 -34.96 19.74
C MET A 228 19.77 -34.27 18.40
N ALA A 229 20.47 -34.95 17.49
CA ALA A 229 20.57 -34.51 16.11
C ALA A 229 19.15 -34.45 15.54
N SER A 230 18.57 -33.26 15.55
CA SER A 230 17.24 -33.05 15.01
C SER A 230 17.31 -33.37 13.53
N GLN A 231 16.58 -34.42 13.12
CA GLN A 231 16.36 -34.70 11.70
C GLN A 231 15.98 -33.37 11.03
N PRO A 232 16.66 -32.97 9.94
CA PRO A 232 16.46 -31.66 9.33
C PRO A 232 15.00 -31.53 8.95
N ARG A 233 14.28 -30.64 9.66
CA ARG A 233 12.84 -30.47 9.45
C ARG A 233 12.62 -29.97 8.04
N GLU A 234 11.83 -30.71 7.28
CA GLU A 234 11.42 -30.25 5.96
C GLU A 234 10.55 -28.99 6.07
N TYR A 235 10.59 -28.19 5.01
CA TYR A 235 9.68 -27.06 4.86
C TYR A 235 8.25 -27.55 4.63
N ASP A 236 7.28 -26.79 5.13
CA ASP A 236 5.87 -26.99 4.77
C ASP A 236 5.72 -26.99 3.22
N PRO A 237 4.91 -27.88 2.62
CA PRO A 237 4.81 -28.01 1.16
C PRO A 237 4.54 -26.70 0.44
N GLU A 238 3.66 -25.87 0.99
CA GLU A 238 3.25 -24.58 0.45
C GLU A 238 4.42 -23.58 0.34
N ILE A 239 5.46 -23.75 1.17
CA ILE A 239 6.71 -22.98 1.12
C ILE A 239 7.62 -23.50 0.00
N LYS A 240 7.71 -24.83 -0.16
CA LYS A 240 8.50 -25.48 -1.24
C LYS A 240 7.93 -25.10 -2.61
N ASP A 241 6.61 -25.16 -2.77
CA ASP A 241 5.93 -24.85 -4.03
C ASP A 241 6.16 -23.40 -4.48
N ILE A 242 6.19 -22.44 -3.53
CA ILE A 242 6.55 -21.05 -3.81
C ILE A 242 8.02 -20.92 -4.20
N ALA A 243 8.92 -21.63 -3.50
CA ALA A 243 10.35 -21.56 -3.75
C ALA A 243 10.74 -22.15 -5.11
N ASP A 244 10.23 -23.33 -5.47
CA ASP A 244 10.43 -23.98 -6.77
C ASP A 244 9.84 -23.12 -7.92
N TYR A 245 8.60 -22.64 -7.78
CA TYR A 245 7.98 -21.79 -8.79
C TYR A 245 8.81 -20.53 -9.10
N VAL A 246 9.34 -19.87 -8.07
CA VAL A 246 10.17 -18.68 -8.25
C VAL A 246 11.57 -19.04 -8.79
N ALA A 247 12.16 -20.12 -8.30
CA ALA A 247 13.51 -20.55 -8.65
C ALA A 247 13.61 -21.13 -10.08
N ASN A 248 12.67 -21.99 -10.46
CA ASN A 248 12.85 -22.98 -11.52
C ASN A 248 11.80 -22.86 -12.65
N LYS A 249 10.55 -22.45 -12.36
CA LYS A 249 9.53 -22.27 -13.41
C LYS A 249 9.82 -21.02 -14.26
N ALA A 250 10.03 -21.23 -15.57
CA ALA A 250 10.05 -20.16 -16.57
C ALA A 250 8.63 -19.68 -16.88
N ILE A 251 8.48 -18.40 -17.26
CA ILE A 251 7.19 -17.83 -17.70
C ILE A 251 7.11 -17.87 -19.23
N ASP A 252 6.10 -18.59 -19.72
CA ASP A 252 5.91 -19.01 -21.11
C ASP A 252 4.53 -18.56 -21.66
N SER A 253 4.09 -17.35 -21.29
CA SER A 253 2.86 -16.72 -21.78
C SER A 253 3.10 -15.28 -22.27
N ASP A 254 2.93 -15.05 -23.58
CA ASP A 254 3.01 -13.71 -24.18
C ASP A 254 1.90 -12.78 -23.68
N LEU A 255 0.71 -13.33 -23.37
CA LEU A 255 -0.41 -12.58 -22.79
C LEU A 255 -0.08 -12.07 -21.38
N ALA A 256 0.62 -12.87 -20.59
CA ALA A 256 1.11 -12.44 -19.28
C ALA A 256 2.14 -11.31 -19.42
N PHE A 257 3.08 -11.40 -20.36
CA PHE A 257 4.05 -10.32 -20.62
C PHE A 257 3.41 -9.05 -21.21
N ASP A 258 2.43 -9.14 -22.13
CA ASP A 258 1.67 -7.98 -22.59
C ASP A 258 0.95 -7.31 -21.42
N THR A 259 0.14 -8.07 -20.67
CA THR A 259 -0.61 -7.53 -19.53
C THR A 259 0.31 -6.94 -18.46
N ALA A 260 1.47 -7.55 -18.20
CA ALA A 260 2.47 -7.01 -17.27
C ALA A 260 3.03 -5.65 -17.70
N ARG A 261 3.22 -5.40 -19.01
CA ARG A 261 3.64 -4.07 -19.51
C ARG A 261 2.56 -3.03 -19.23
N TRP A 262 1.30 -3.36 -19.49
CA TRP A 262 0.18 -2.46 -19.19
C TRP A 262 0.06 -2.20 -17.68
N ILE A 263 0.23 -3.20 -16.82
CA ILE A 263 0.25 -3.03 -15.35
C ILE A 263 1.43 -2.14 -14.92
N LEU A 264 2.63 -2.32 -15.48
CA LEU A 264 3.81 -1.52 -15.16
C LEU A 264 3.57 -0.03 -15.44
N LEU A 265 2.99 0.30 -16.59
CA LEU A 265 2.65 1.66 -16.99
C LEU A 265 1.57 2.26 -16.08
N ASP A 266 0.47 1.53 -15.90
CA ASP A 266 -0.67 1.97 -15.08
C ASP A 266 -0.23 2.26 -13.63
N THR A 267 0.53 1.34 -13.05
CA THR A 267 1.03 1.40 -11.67
C THR A 267 2.03 2.55 -11.46
N LEU A 268 2.98 2.76 -12.40
CA LEU A 268 3.89 3.90 -12.34
C LEU A 268 3.15 5.24 -12.50
N GLY A 269 2.14 5.30 -13.38
CA GLY A 269 1.27 6.46 -13.50
C GLY A 269 0.52 6.76 -12.19
N CYS A 270 -0.10 5.75 -11.57
CA CYS A 270 -0.77 5.92 -10.28
C CYS A 270 0.18 6.38 -9.16
N GLY A 271 1.44 5.94 -9.18
CA GLY A 271 2.46 6.42 -8.25
C GLY A 271 2.78 7.91 -8.39
N LEU A 272 2.84 8.41 -9.62
CA LEU A 272 3.07 9.84 -9.89
C LEU A 272 1.86 10.69 -9.49
N GLU A 273 0.65 10.31 -9.89
CA GLU A 273 -0.58 11.00 -9.47
C GLU A 273 -0.72 11.02 -7.94
N GLY A 274 -0.29 9.95 -7.24
CA GLY A 274 -0.20 9.89 -5.78
C GLY A 274 0.67 10.98 -5.15
N LEU A 275 1.75 11.42 -5.81
CA LEU A 275 2.60 12.52 -5.34
C LEU A 275 1.84 13.86 -5.25
N ARG A 276 0.75 14.05 -6.00
CA ARG A 276 -0.03 15.29 -5.95
C ARG A 276 -0.77 15.50 -4.62
N PHE A 277 -0.80 14.47 -3.77
CA PHE A 277 -1.50 14.46 -2.49
C PHE A 277 -0.51 14.56 -1.34
N LYS A 278 -0.53 15.69 -0.59
CA LYS A 278 0.36 15.93 0.55
C LYS A 278 0.30 14.86 1.64
N GLU A 279 -0.84 14.19 1.77
CA GLU A 279 -1.02 13.06 2.69
C GLU A 279 -0.14 11.84 2.31
N CYS A 280 0.17 11.67 1.02
CA CYS A 280 1.16 10.71 0.54
C CYS A 280 2.58 11.26 0.77
N THR A 281 2.89 12.45 0.25
CA THR A 281 4.29 12.92 0.15
C THR A 281 4.95 13.16 1.51
N LYS A 282 4.17 13.51 2.54
CA LYS A 282 4.69 13.64 3.93
C LYS A 282 5.22 12.34 4.55
N LEU A 283 4.99 11.18 3.92
CA LEU A 283 5.52 9.88 4.35
C LEU A 283 6.74 9.43 3.53
N LEU A 284 7.09 10.17 2.47
CA LEU A 284 8.15 9.80 1.53
C LEU A 284 9.51 10.42 1.91
N GLY A 285 10.55 9.97 1.21
CA GLY A 285 11.93 10.42 1.39
C GLY A 285 12.74 9.57 2.38
N PRO A 286 13.96 10.03 2.72
CA PRO A 286 14.81 9.36 3.69
C PRO A 286 14.33 9.59 5.12
N ILE A 287 14.43 8.56 5.98
CA ILE A 287 14.06 8.61 7.41
C ILE A 287 14.77 9.77 8.14
N VAL A 288 16.00 10.09 7.74
CA VAL A 288 16.73 11.29 8.17
C VAL A 288 17.00 12.16 6.94
N PRO A 289 16.42 13.38 6.85
CA PRO A 289 16.71 14.33 5.78
C PRO A 289 18.20 14.58 5.62
N GLY A 290 18.68 14.59 4.38
CA GLY A 290 20.12 14.71 4.06
C GLY A 290 20.91 13.38 4.09
N THR A 291 20.26 12.23 4.32
CA THR A 291 20.91 10.92 4.12
C THR A 291 21.36 10.75 2.67
N VAL A 292 22.61 10.35 2.45
CA VAL A 292 23.18 10.02 1.14
C VAL A 292 23.37 8.50 1.05
N VAL A 293 22.80 7.87 0.02
CA VAL A 293 22.94 6.44 -0.22
C VAL A 293 23.69 6.21 -1.54
N PRO A 294 24.98 5.79 -1.50
CA PRO A 294 25.72 5.45 -2.71
C PRO A 294 25.01 4.35 -3.51
N ASN A 295 24.83 4.59 -4.82
CA ASN A 295 24.15 3.67 -5.76
C ASN A 295 22.71 3.29 -5.35
N GLY A 296 22.07 4.08 -4.48
CA GLY A 296 20.74 3.78 -3.95
C GLY A 296 19.62 3.78 -4.99
N THR A 297 18.51 3.14 -4.63
CA THR A 297 17.24 3.17 -5.36
C THR A 297 16.78 4.61 -5.58
N LYS A 298 16.47 4.98 -6.82
CA LYS A 298 15.77 6.24 -7.12
C LYS A 298 14.25 6.04 -7.08
N VAL A 299 13.53 7.02 -6.53
CA VAL A 299 12.06 7.00 -6.47
C VAL A 299 11.47 7.87 -7.60
N PRO A 300 10.67 7.31 -8.54
CA PRO A 300 10.06 8.04 -9.65
C PRO A 300 9.34 9.34 -9.25
N GLY A 301 9.46 10.41 -10.04
CA GLY A 301 8.82 11.70 -9.76
C GLY A 301 9.41 12.49 -8.58
N THR A 302 10.51 12.03 -7.99
CA THR A 302 11.20 12.66 -6.85
C THR A 302 12.71 12.81 -7.12
N PRO A 303 13.43 13.60 -6.29
CA PRO A 303 14.90 13.61 -6.24
C PRO A 303 15.48 12.57 -5.26
N PHE A 304 14.67 11.70 -4.65
CA PHE A 304 15.13 10.82 -3.58
C PHE A 304 15.99 9.66 -4.09
N VAL A 305 17.14 9.45 -3.43
CA VAL A 305 18.04 8.31 -3.60
C VAL A 305 18.13 7.61 -2.24
N LEU A 306 17.62 6.38 -2.16
CA LEU A 306 17.35 5.67 -0.91
C LEU A 306 18.03 4.29 -0.89
N ASP A 307 18.10 3.66 0.28
CA ASP A 307 18.39 2.25 0.37
C ASP A 307 17.22 1.42 -0.21
N PRO A 308 17.43 0.17 -0.67
CA PRO A 308 16.37 -0.62 -1.31
C PRO A 308 15.20 -0.97 -0.39
N VAL A 309 15.36 -0.91 0.94
CA VAL A 309 14.28 -1.17 1.90
C VAL A 309 13.36 0.06 1.96
N ASN A 310 13.90 1.26 2.18
CA ASN A 310 13.10 2.48 2.20
C ASN A 310 12.62 2.91 0.79
N GLY A 311 13.39 2.60 -0.26
CA GLY A 311 12.95 2.71 -1.66
C GLY A 311 11.71 1.88 -1.95
N ALA A 312 11.66 0.64 -1.46
CA ALA A 312 10.49 -0.23 -1.59
C ALA A 312 9.25 0.29 -0.85
N PHE A 313 9.44 0.91 0.33
CA PHE A 313 8.35 1.64 1.00
C PHE A 313 7.82 2.77 0.13
N ASN A 314 8.71 3.65 -0.33
CA ASN A 314 8.36 4.87 -1.06
C ASN A 314 7.56 4.55 -2.32
N ILE A 315 8.09 3.66 -3.17
CA ILE A 315 7.44 3.25 -4.41
C ILE A 315 6.11 2.53 -4.10
N GLY A 316 6.11 1.57 -3.17
CA GLY A 316 4.91 0.80 -2.81
C GLY A 316 3.78 1.64 -2.17
N ALA A 317 4.11 2.66 -1.39
CA ALA A 317 3.13 3.57 -0.80
C ALA A 317 2.55 4.53 -1.85
N MET A 318 3.37 5.03 -2.78
CA MET A 318 2.92 5.91 -3.87
C MET A 318 1.95 5.20 -4.81
N ILE A 319 2.35 4.05 -5.36
CA ILE A 319 1.58 3.35 -6.41
C ILE A 319 0.19 2.90 -5.93
N ARG A 320 0.07 2.55 -4.64
CA ARG A 320 -1.17 2.14 -4.01
C ARG A 320 -2.01 3.31 -3.46
N TRP A 321 -1.45 4.54 -3.43
CA TRP A 321 -1.97 5.60 -2.57
C TRP A 321 -3.46 5.92 -2.79
N LEU A 322 -3.81 6.12 -4.06
CA LEU A 322 -5.12 6.59 -4.52
C LEU A 322 -6.11 5.47 -4.82
N ASP A 323 -5.78 4.22 -4.48
CA ASP A 323 -6.65 3.07 -4.77
C ASP A 323 -6.98 2.95 -6.28
N PHE A 324 -6.06 3.40 -7.16
CA PHE A 324 -6.29 3.52 -8.61
C PHE A 324 -5.41 2.59 -9.45
N ASN A 325 -4.57 1.77 -8.81
CA ASN A 325 -3.79 0.71 -9.46
C ASN A 325 -4.64 -0.55 -9.73
N ASP A 326 -3.99 -1.70 -9.90
CA ASP A 326 -4.64 -2.96 -10.27
C ASP A 326 -5.55 -3.53 -9.17
N CYS A 327 -6.19 -4.66 -9.46
CA CYS A 327 -6.89 -5.45 -8.45
C CYS A 327 -6.98 -6.94 -8.83
N TRP A 328 -7.03 -7.77 -7.80
CA TRP A 328 -7.38 -9.18 -7.87
C TRP A 328 -8.45 -9.50 -6.82
N LEU A 329 -9.54 -10.13 -7.26
CA LEU A 329 -10.73 -10.37 -6.45
C LEU A 329 -11.03 -11.86 -6.37
N ALA A 330 -10.95 -12.44 -5.17
CA ALA A 330 -11.27 -13.84 -4.89
C ALA A 330 -11.73 -14.00 -3.42
N ALA A 331 -11.41 -15.12 -2.76
CA ALA A 331 -11.71 -15.31 -1.34
C ALA A 331 -10.98 -14.30 -0.44
N GLU A 332 -9.82 -13.82 -0.89
CA GLU A 332 -9.21 -12.56 -0.47
C GLU A 332 -9.18 -11.56 -1.64
N TRP A 333 -9.21 -10.26 -1.33
CA TRP A 333 -9.04 -9.18 -2.30
C TRP A 333 -7.64 -8.59 -2.15
N GLY A 334 -7.01 -8.15 -3.23
CA GLY A 334 -5.71 -7.46 -3.15
C GLY A 334 -5.36 -6.70 -4.42
N HIS A 335 -4.16 -6.12 -4.43
CA HIS A 335 -3.61 -5.35 -5.54
C HIS A 335 -2.21 -5.90 -5.84
N PRO A 336 -2.09 -6.91 -6.72
CA PRO A 336 -0.81 -7.57 -6.95
C PRO A 336 0.28 -6.64 -7.53
N SER A 337 -0.08 -5.50 -8.12
CA SER A 337 0.90 -4.50 -8.58
C SER A 337 1.62 -3.78 -7.43
N ASP A 338 1.13 -3.86 -6.19
CA ASP A 338 1.80 -3.32 -5.00
C ASP A 338 3.24 -3.88 -4.83
N ASN A 339 3.47 -5.14 -5.23
CA ASN A 339 4.78 -5.80 -5.20
C ASN A 339 5.83 -5.10 -6.08
N LEU A 340 5.42 -4.27 -7.05
CA LEU A 340 6.34 -3.45 -7.85
C LEU A 340 7.22 -2.55 -6.97
N GLY A 341 6.74 -2.15 -5.78
CA GLY A 341 7.54 -1.42 -4.80
C GLY A 341 8.83 -2.17 -4.44
N ALA A 342 8.73 -3.44 -4.05
CA ALA A 342 9.88 -4.28 -3.72
C ALA A 342 10.72 -4.64 -4.94
N ILE A 343 10.06 -5.03 -6.05
CA ILE A 343 10.72 -5.47 -7.29
C ILE A 343 11.57 -4.35 -7.90
N LEU A 344 10.96 -3.17 -8.15
CA LEU A 344 11.62 -2.06 -8.83
C LEU A 344 12.76 -1.49 -7.97
N ALA A 345 12.56 -1.38 -6.66
CA ALA A 345 13.58 -0.86 -5.75
C ALA A 345 14.85 -1.74 -5.74
N VAL A 346 14.68 -3.06 -5.69
CA VAL A 346 15.79 -4.03 -5.67
C VAL A 346 16.49 -4.10 -7.03
N ALA A 347 15.75 -4.13 -8.15
CA ALA A 347 16.34 -4.13 -9.49
C ALA A 347 17.16 -2.86 -9.78
N ASP A 348 16.62 -1.68 -9.46
CA ASP A 348 17.28 -0.40 -9.64
C ASP A 348 18.59 -0.30 -8.83
N TRP A 349 18.54 -0.69 -7.54
CA TRP A 349 19.71 -0.71 -6.66
C TRP A 349 20.78 -1.71 -7.11
N ILE A 350 20.41 -2.92 -7.53
CA ILE A 350 21.36 -3.91 -8.04
C ILE A 350 22.05 -3.38 -9.29
N ASN A 351 21.31 -2.84 -10.26
CA ASN A 351 21.88 -2.29 -11.49
C ASN A 351 22.88 -1.17 -11.20
N ARG A 352 22.49 -0.17 -10.40
CA ARG A 352 23.36 0.96 -10.06
C ARG A 352 24.60 0.49 -9.30
N THR A 353 24.45 -0.46 -8.39
CA THR A 353 25.57 -1.06 -7.66
C THR A 353 26.53 -1.81 -8.58
N ASN A 354 26.01 -2.63 -9.51
CA ASN A 354 26.82 -3.43 -10.42
C ASN A 354 27.49 -2.58 -11.52
N LYS A 355 26.79 -1.59 -12.10
CA LYS A 355 27.39 -0.60 -13.02
C LYS A 355 28.48 0.24 -12.34
N ALA A 356 28.44 0.40 -11.02
CA ALA A 356 29.48 1.04 -10.20
C ALA A 356 30.61 0.08 -9.74
N GLY A 357 30.69 -1.14 -10.28
CA GLY A 357 31.74 -2.12 -9.96
C GLY A 357 31.42 -3.08 -8.80
N GLY A 358 30.18 -3.08 -8.30
CA GLY A 358 29.67 -4.10 -7.39
C GLY A 358 29.39 -5.44 -8.06
N ASN A 359 29.04 -6.45 -7.25
CA ASN A 359 28.78 -7.83 -7.71
C ASN A 359 27.57 -8.45 -6.98
N LEU A 360 26.47 -7.71 -6.87
CA LEU A 360 25.18 -8.24 -6.38
C LEU A 360 24.56 -9.17 -7.43
N ALA A 361 23.87 -10.23 -7.00
CA ALA A 361 23.24 -11.21 -7.90
C ALA A 361 24.17 -11.74 -9.01
N GLY A 362 25.46 -11.93 -8.71
CA GLY A 362 26.46 -12.40 -9.67
C GLY A 362 26.80 -11.40 -10.79
N GLY A 363 26.60 -10.10 -10.55
CA GLY A 363 26.91 -9.04 -11.50
C GLY A 363 25.82 -8.81 -12.55
N LYS A 364 24.64 -9.44 -12.39
CA LYS A 364 23.51 -9.26 -13.32
C LYS A 364 23.10 -7.80 -13.43
N ILE A 365 22.87 -7.36 -14.66
CA ILE A 365 22.12 -6.15 -14.98
C ILE A 365 20.70 -6.57 -15.37
N TYR A 366 19.73 -6.10 -14.60
CA TYR A 366 18.30 -6.33 -14.82
C TYR A 366 17.78 -5.43 -15.94
N THR A 367 16.93 -6.03 -16.78
CA THR A 367 16.14 -5.37 -17.83
C THR A 367 14.70 -5.16 -17.35
N VAL A 368 13.93 -4.33 -18.06
CA VAL A 368 12.49 -4.22 -17.79
C VAL A 368 11.79 -5.58 -17.94
N LYS A 369 12.21 -6.43 -18.89
CA LYS A 369 11.64 -7.78 -19.03
C LYS A 369 11.82 -8.66 -17.77
N ASP A 370 12.94 -8.53 -17.07
CA ASP A 370 13.13 -9.22 -15.78
C ASP A 370 12.16 -8.72 -14.70
N VAL A 371 11.89 -7.41 -14.68
CA VAL A 371 10.88 -6.80 -13.79
C VAL A 371 9.48 -7.30 -14.14
N LEU A 372 9.16 -7.47 -15.43
CA LEU A 372 7.89 -8.06 -15.86
C LEU A 372 7.76 -9.53 -15.42
N GLU A 373 8.81 -10.35 -15.51
CA GLU A 373 8.77 -11.74 -15.01
C GLU A 373 8.58 -11.77 -13.48
N ALA A 374 9.31 -10.92 -12.74
CA ALA A 374 9.16 -10.80 -11.29
C ALA A 374 7.76 -10.32 -10.89
N MET A 375 7.15 -9.40 -11.66
CA MET A 375 5.75 -8.99 -11.47
C MET A 375 4.81 -10.16 -11.69
N ILE A 376 4.92 -10.91 -12.79
CA ILE A 376 4.09 -12.09 -13.08
C ILE A 376 4.18 -13.11 -11.95
N LYS A 377 5.39 -13.41 -11.47
CA LYS A 377 5.61 -14.35 -10.35
C LYS A 377 5.01 -13.85 -9.04
N ALA A 378 5.15 -12.57 -8.72
CA ALA A 378 4.52 -12.00 -7.53
C ALA A 378 2.98 -12.00 -7.63
N HIS A 379 2.43 -11.72 -8.81
CA HIS A 379 0.99 -11.80 -9.06
C HIS A 379 0.47 -13.21 -8.84
N GLU A 380 1.15 -14.22 -9.40
CA GLU A 380 0.71 -15.61 -9.27
C GLU A 380 0.72 -16.10 -7.82
N ILE A 381 1.78 -15.81 -7.05
CA ILE A 381 1.87 -16.21 -5.63
C ILE A 381 0.73 -15.57 -4.82
N GLN A 382 0.61 -14.24 -4.87
CA GLN A 382 -0.40 -13.50 -4.12
C GLN A 382 -1.81 -13.89 -4.55
N GLY A 383 -2.06 -13.96 -5.86
CA GLY A 383 -3.39 -14.23 -6.39
C GLY A 383 -3.85 -15.67 -6.23
N CYS A 384 -2.97 -16.66 -6.39
CA CYS A 384 -3.30 -18.07 -6.15
C CYS A 384 -3.50 -18.39 -4.66
N LEU A 385 -2.75 -17.76 -3.75
CA LEU A 385 -3.07 -17.82 -2.33
C LEU A 385 -4.44 -17.17 -2.06
N ALA A 386 -4.73 -16.01 -2.63
CA ALA A 386 -6.01 -15.33 -2.47
C ALA A 386 -7.23 -16.07 -3.06
N LEU A 387 -7.04 -17.08 -3.94
CA LEU A 387 -8.15 -17.80 -4.60
C LEU A 387 -9.13 -18.41 -3.60
N LEU A 388 -8.62 -19.16 -2.62
CA LEU A 388 -9.43 -19.87 -1.61
C LEU A 388 -9.13 -19.42 -0.17
N ASN A 389 -8.01 -18.74 0.09
CA ASN A 389 -7.55 -18.44 1.45
C ASN A 389 -7.90 -17.00 1.83
N SER A 390 -8.83 -16.85 2.77
CA SER A 390 -9.42 -15.57 3.15
C SER A 390 -8.85 -15.06 4.49
N PHE A 391 -7.93 -14.10 4.42
CA PHE A 391 -7.26 -13.51 5.57
C PHE A 391 -8.19 -12.50 6.29
N ASN A 392 -9.06 -11.83 5.55
CA ASN A 392 -10.11 -10.98 6.09
C ASN A 392 -11.09 -11.76 7.00
N LYS A 393 -11.41 -13.03 6.69
CA LYS A 393 -12.23 -13.91 7.57
C LYS A 393 -11.53 -14.35 8.86
N VAL A 394 -10.24 -14.05 9.02
CA VAL A 394 -9.48 -14.21 10.29
C VAL A 394 -8.99 -12.89 10.88
N GLY A 395 -9.35 -11.74 10.28
CA GLY A 395 -9.04 -10.39 10.77
C GLY A 395 -7.69 -9.80 10.32
N LEU A 396 -6.91 -10.56 9.55
CA LEU A 396 -5.59 -10.15 9.03
C LEU A 396 -5.69 -9.47 7.68
N ASP A 397 -4.74 -8.59 7.37
CA ASP A 397 -4.71 -7.82 6.13
C ASP A 397 -4.01 -8.55 4.98
N HIS A 398 -4.53 -8.35 3.76
CA HIS A 398 -4.02 -8.98 2.53
C HIS A 398 -2.56 -8.68 2.23
N VAL A 399 -1.97 -7.66 2.88
CA VAL A 399 -0.55 -7.30 2.70
C VAL A 399 0.41 -8.34 3.28
N VAL A 400 -0.08 -9.36 4.01
CA VAL A 400 0.68 -10.60 4.25
C VAL A 400 1.06 -11.28 2.92
N LEU A 401 0.16 -11.29 1.93
CA LEU A 401 0.42 -11.89 0.62
C LEU A 401 1.39 -11.04 -0.20
N VAL A 402 1.29 -9.71 -0.12
CA VAL A 402 2.30 -8.79 -0.70
C VAL A 402 3.67 -9.05 -0.08
N LYS A 403 3.75 -9.16 1.26
CA LYS A 403 4.99 -9.46 1.98
C LYS A 403 5.62 -10.79 1.54
N VAL A 404 4.81 -11.85 1.43
CA VAL A 404 5.24 -13.20 1.03
C VAL A 404 5.66 -13.25 -0.44
N ALA A 405 4.84 -12.73 -1.35
CA ALA A 405 5.13 -12.71 -2.79
C ALA A 405 6.37 -11.86 -3.10
N SER A 406 6.45 -10.65 -2.55
CA SER A 406 7.64 -9.79 -2.65
C SER A 406 8.89 -10.48 -2.09
N ALA A 407 8.82 -11.09 -0.89
CA ALA A 407 9.98 -11.73 -0.27
C ALA A 407 10.53 -12.89 -1.11
N ALA A 408 9.64 -13.67 -1.74
CA ALA A 408 10.02 -14.74 -2.65
C ALA A 408 10.74 -14.19 -3.90
N VAL A 409 10.12 -13.28 -4.65
CA VAL A 409 10.68 -12.79 -5.92
C VAL A 409 11.95 -11.97 -5.72
N VAL A 410 12.02 -11.08 -4.70
CA VAL A 410 13.25 -10.30 -4.49
C VAL A 410 14.40 -11.17 -3.99
N SER A 411 14.14 -12.29 -3.30
CA SER A 411 15.19 -13.25 -2.94
C SER A 411 15.85 -13.85 -4.19
N LYS A 412 15.05 -14.23 -5.20
CA LYS A 412 15.58 -14.66 -6.51
C LYS A 412 16.32 -13.54 -7.23
N MET A 413 15.85 -12.30 -7.14
CA MET A 413 16.52 -11.12 -7.73
C MET A 413 17.85 -10.76 -7.03
N LEU A 414 18.00 -11.07 -5.74
CA LEU A 414 19.27 -10.94 -5.03
C LEU A 414 20.28 -12.07 -5.37
N GLY A 415 19.88 -13.05 -6.19
CA GLY A 415 20.69 -14.21 -6.57
C GLY A 415 20.67 -15.35 -5.56
N LEU A 416 19.69 -15.37 -4.64
CA LEU A 416 19.56 -16.43 -3.64
C LEU A 416 19.06 -17.74 -4.27
N ASN A 417 19.51 -18.87 -3.71
CA ASN A 417 19.09 -20.21 -4.15
C ASN A 417 17.69 -20.58 -3.61
N GLU A 418 17.11 -21.67 -4.13
CA GLU A 418 15.77 -22.15 -3.76
C GLU A 418 15.56 -22.32 -2.25
N LYS A 419 16.52 -22.92 -1.53
CA LYS A 419 16.45 -23.07 -0.07
C LYS A 419 16.46 -21.72 0.65
N GLN A 420 17.22 -20.74 0.14
CA GLN A 420 17.21 -19.38 0.68
C GLN A 420 15.93 -18.60 0.30
N ILE A 421 15.30 -18.89 -0.83
CA ILE A 421 13.97 -18.35 -1.17
C ILE A 421 12.94 -18.93 -0.18
N ALA A 422 12.98 -20.23 0.10
CA ALA A 422 12.17 -20.86 1.15
C ALA A 422 12.44 -20.24 2.54
N ASP A 423 13.70 -20.02 2.91
CA ASP A 423 14.07 -19.34 4.16
C ASP A 423 13.41 -17.95 4.25
N ALA A 424 13.51 -17.12 3.20
CA ALA A 424 12.90 -15.79 3.16
C ALA A 424 11.36 -15.81 3.19
N VAL A 425 10.73 -16.80 2.55
CA VAL A 425 9.28 -17.00 2.59
C VAL A 425 8.83 -17.41 3.99
N THR A 426 9.54 -18.30 4.69
CA THR A 426 9.20 -18.62 6.09
C THR A 426 9.38 -17.43 7.03
N GLN A 427 10.42 -16.61 6.79
CA GLN A 427 10.64 -15.36 7.51
C GLN A 427 9.54 -14.32 7.26
N ALA A 428 8.85 -14.36 6.11
CA ALA A 428 7.67 -13.52 5.83
C ALA A 428 6.39 -14.03 6.53
N TRP A 429 6.24 -15.35 6.71
CA TRP A 429 5.08 -15.96 7.39
C TRP A 429 5.16 -15.87 8.92
N VAL A 430 6.34 -16.08 9.51
CA VAL A 430 6.56 -16.00 10.98
C VAL A 430 6.49 -14.57 11.52
N ASP A 431 6.49 -13.59 10.61
CA ASP A 431 6.49 -12.17 10.94
C ASP A 431 5.16 -11.67 11.52
N GLY A 432 5.19 -10.51 12.18
CA GLY A 432 3.98 -9.82 12.61
C GLY A 432 3.11 -9.44 11.42
N GLN A 433 1.90 -10.00 11.34
CA GLN A 433 0.92 -9.68 10.31
C GLN A 433 -0.06 -8.61 10.82
N SER A 434 -0.40 -7.64 9.96
CA SER A 434 -1.22 -6.49 10.34
C SER A 434 -2.71 -6.83 10.39
N LEU A 435 -3.42 -6.23 11.35
CA LEU A 435 -4.90 -6.26 11.40
C LEU A 435 -5.50 -5.39 10.30
N ARG A 436 -6.74 -5.67 9.86
CA ARG A 436 -7.48 -4.84 8.88
C ARG A 436 -8.16 -3.59 9.44
N THR A 437 -8.00 -3.26 10.73
CA THR A 437 -8.80 -2.22 11.42
C THR A 437 -8.87 -0.89 10.66
N TYR A 438 -7.79 -0.45 10.01
CA TYR A 438 -7.72 0.80 9.22
C TYR A 438 -8.47 0.77 7.88
N ARG A 439 -9.03 -0.37 7.47
CA ARG A 439 -9.88 -0.52 6.27
C ARG A 439 -11.38 -0.57 6.59
N HIS A 440 -11.77 -0.54 7.86
CA HIS A 440 -13.16 -0.75 8.29
C HIS A 440 -13.64 0.33 9.27
N SER A 441 -14.85 0.83 9.02
CA SER A 441 -15.56 1.76 9.91
C SER A 441 -15.68 1.17 11.34
N PRO A 442 -15.48 1.96 12.41
CA PRO A 442 -15.31 3.42 12.45
C PRO A 442 -13.84 3.90 12.31
N ASN A 443 -12.91 3.04 11.91
CA ASN A 443 -11.47 3.33 11.91
C ASN A 443 -10.85 3.47 10.50
N THR A 444 -11.67 3.67 9.46
CA THR A 444 -11.20 3.84 8.07
C THR A 444 -10.17 4.97 7.99
N MET A 445 -8.93 4.69 7.55
CA MET A 445 -7.87 5.71 7.50
C MET A 445 -6.80 5.43 6.43
N SER A 446 -5.95 6.42 6.18
CA SER A 446 -4.87 6.39 5.17
C SER A 446 -3.84 5.26 5.30
N ARG A 447 -3.80 4.50 6.42
CA ARG A 447 -3.00 3.26 6.47
C ARG A 447 -3.44 2.23 5.42
N LYS A 448 -4.70 2.28 4.94
CA LYS A 448 -5.14 1.45 3.80
C LYS A 448 -4.27 1.65 2.54
N SER A 449 -3.69 2.85 2.39
CA SER A 449 -2.98 3.33 1.20
C SER A 449 -1.47 3.06 1.25
N TRP A 450 -0.88 2.89 2.43
CA TRP A 450 0.57 2.62 2.58
C TRP A 450 0.93 1.28 3.23
N ALA A 451 -0.04 0.51 3.76
CA ALA A 451 0.22 -0.81 4.35
C ALA A 451 0.87 -1.80 3.37
N ALA A 452 0.68 -1.63 2.06
CA ALA A 452 1.34 -2.45 1.05
C ALA A 452 2.81 -2.03 0.82
N GLY A 453 3.12 -0.74 0.88
CA GLY A 453 4.50 -0.24 0.91
C GLY A 453 5.26 -0.69 2.16
N ASP A 454 4.60 -0.72 3.32
CA ASP A 454 5.08 -1.29 4.58
C ASP A 454 5.42 -2.79 4.41
N ALA A 455 4.55 -3.56 3.74
CA ALA A 455 4.83 -4.96 3.40
C ALA A 455 5.98 -5.14 2.40
N CYS A 456 6.10 -4.28 1.38
CA CYS A 456 7.24 -4.29 0.44
C CYS A 456 8.57 -3.95 1.14
N GLN A 457 8.58 -2.93 2.00
CA GLN A 457 9.72 -2.59 2.87
C GLN A 457 10.12 -3.80 3.73
N ARG A 458 9.14 -4.45 4.35
CA ARG A 458 9.38 -5.61 5.22
C ARG A 458 9.92 -6.80 4.43
N ALA A 459 9.39 -7.09 3.25
CA ALA A 459 9.86 -8.16 2.37
C ALA A 459 11.33 -8.03 1.98
N VAL A 460 11.74 -6.85 1.47
CA VAL A 460 13.15 -6.58 1.11
C VAL A 460 14.05 -6.68 2.35
N ASN A 461 13.62 -6.16 3.49
CA ASN A 461 14.35 -6.22 4.76
C ASN A 461 14.51 -7.67 5.28
N LEU A 462 13.57 -8.58 5.01
CA LEU A 462 13.69 -10.00 5.37
C LEU A 462 14.64 -10.75 4.41
N ALA A 463 14.48 -10.58 3.10
CA ALA A 463 15.38 -11.17 2.10
C ALA A 463 16.85 -10.75 2.31
N LEU A 464 17.10 -9.48 2.67
CA LEU A 464 18.44 -8.97 2.99
C LEU A 464 19.04 -9.50 4.32
N LYS A 465 18.27 -10.20 5.17
CA LYS A 465 18.81 -10.98 6.30
C LYS A 465 19.21 -12.38 5.86
N VAL A 466 18.36 -13.05 5.08
CA VAL A 466 18.65 -14.39 4.54
C VAL A 466 19.85 -14.37 3.58
N MET A 467 20.03 -13.28 2.82
CA MET A 467 21.26 -13.02 2.04
C MET A 467 22.53 -12.95 2.91
N LYS A 468 22.41 -12.64 4.20
CA LYS A 468 23.52 -12.62 5.18
C LYS A 468 23.68 -13.93 5.95
N GLY A 469 22.91 -14.97 5.61
CA GLY A 469 22.96 -16.29 6.25
C GLY A 469 21.92 -16.54 7.34
N GLU A 470 20.93 -15.66 7.52
CA GLU A 470 19.79 -15.92 8.41
C GLU A 470 18.97 -17.13 7.93
N GLN A 471 18.52 -17.97 8.85
CA GLN A 471 17.85 -19.24 8.54
C GLN A 471 16.32 -19.09 8.54
N GLY A 472 15.64 -19.97 7.80
CA GLY A 472 14.20 -20.10 7.82
C GLY A 472 13.66 -20.89 9.01
N VAL A 473 12.33 -20.92 9.09
CA VAL A 473 11.55 -21.70 10.08
C VAL A 473 10.76 -22.75 9.30
N PRO A 474 11.26 -24.00 9.12
CA PRO A 474 10.70 -24.89 8.10
C PRO A 474 9.21 -25.21 8.26
N THR A 475 8.76 -25.39 9.50
CA THR A 475 7.36 -25.73 9.86
C THR A 475 6.57 -24.49 10.30
N VAL A 476 6.84 -23.32 9.69
CA VAL A 476 6.21 -22.04 10.05
C VAL A 476 4.69 -22.05 9.96
N LEU A 477 4.11 -22.83 9.05
CA LEU A 477 2.67 -22.95 8.87
C LEU A 477 2.11 -24.05 9.76
N SER A 478 2.73 -25.24 9.76
CA SER A 478 2.16 -26.46 10.35
C SER A 478 2.61 -26.83 11.77
N ALA A 479 3.54 -26.09 12.39
CA ALA A 479 3.98 -26.38 13.75
C ALA A 479 2.81 -26.36 14.76
N PRO A 480 2.53 -27.45 15.49
CA PRO A 480 1.42 -27.48 16.45
C PRO A 480 1.54 -26.36 17.50
N THR A 481 0.42 -25.72 17.83
CA THR A 481 0.26 -24.59 18.75
C THR A 481 0.93 -23.27 18.32
N TRP A 482 1.97 -23.30 17.49
CA TRP A 482 2.85 -22.14 17.24
C TRP A 482 2.96 -21.73 15.76
N GLY A 483 2.49 -22.58 14.84
CA GLY A 483 2.48 -22.32 13.41
C GLY A 483 1.34 -21.39 12.99
N PHE A 484 1.50 -20.79 11.80
CA PHE A 484 0.54 -19.84 11.23
C PHE A 484 -0.89 -20.40 11.18
N TYR A 485 -1.05 -21.69 10.86
CA TYR A 485 -2.37 -22.32 10.77
C TYR A 485 -3.11 -22.31 12.11
N ASP A 486 -2.49 -22.80 13.18
CA ASP A 486 -3.08 -22.84 14.52
C ASP A 486 -3.29 -21.43 15.10
N VAL A 487 -2.27 -20.57 15.03
CA VAL A 487 -2.27 -19.26 15.71
C VAL A 487 -3.11 -18.21 14.95
N LEU A 488 -3.05 -18.20 13.62
CA LEU A 488 -3.55 -17.11 12.79
C LEU A 488 -4.59 -17.53 11.74
N PHE A 489 -4.68 -18.81 11.39
CA PHE A 489 -5.65 -19.33 10.40
C PHE A 489 -6.73 -20.26 11.00
N LYS A 490 -6.92 -20.21 12.33
CA LYS A 490 -7.95 -20.96 13.08
C LYS A 490 -7.86 -22.49 12.91
N GLY A 491 -6.64 -23.03 12.80
CA GLY A 491 -6.35 -24.45 12.58
C GLY A 491 -6.60 -24.95 11.15
N ASN A 492 -6.99 -24.07 10.22
CA ASN A 492 -7.19 -24.44 8.82
C ASN A 492 -5.85 -24.42 8.08
N LYS A 493 -5.67 -25.31 7.10
CA LYS A 493 -4.56 -25.23 6.13
C LYS A 493 -4.93 -24.35 4.94
N PHE A 494 -3.94 -23.91 4.17
CA PHE A 494 -4.21 -23.29 2.88
C PHE A 494 -4.75 -24.30 1.86
N GLN A 495 -5.59 -23.80 0.95
CA GLN A 495 -6.19 -24.55 -0.15
C GLN A 495 -5.82 -23.90 -1.47
N PHE A 496 -5.62 -24.72 -2.51
CA PHE A 496 -5.21 -24.28 -3.84
C PHE A 496 -6.06 -24.99 -4.89
N GLN A 497 -6.75 -24.23 -5.75
CA GLN A 497 -7.49 -24.79 -6.89
C GLN A 497 -6.63 -24.98 -8.15
N ARG A 498 -5.35 -24.61 -8.10
CA ARG A 498 -4.39 -24.67 -9.21
C ARG A 498 -2.94 -24.56 -8.72
N PRO A 499 -1.95 -25.11 -9.44
CA PRO A 499 -0.54 -24.77 -9.27
C PRO A 499 -0.25 -23.35 -9.80
N TYR A 500 0.90 -22.78 -9.42
CA TYR A 500 1.38 -21.50 -9.91
C TYR A 500 1.82 -21.58 -11.40
N GLY A 501 1.31 -20.67 -12.23
CA GLY A 501 1.71 -20.47 -13.63
C GLY A 501 1.86 -18.98 -13.97
N SER A 502 0.87 -18.41 -14.66
CA SER A 502 0.74 -16.96 -14.93
C SER A 502 -0.72 -16.46 -15.01
N TYR A 503 -1.67 -17.27 -14.50
CA TYR A 503 -3.12 -17.02 -14.59
C TYR A 503 -3.54 -15.70 -13.96
N VAL A 504 -2.93 -15.27 -12.85
CA VAL A 504 -3.32 -14.05 -12.16
C VAL A 504 -2.99 -12.83 -13.02
N MET A 505 -1.80 -12.78 -13.64
CA MET A 505 -1.46 -11.67 -14.54
C MET A 505 -2.38 -11.63 -15.76
N GLU A 506 -2.67 -12.77 -16.38
CA GLU A 506 -3.56 -12.81 -17.56
C GLU A 506 -5.01 -12.37 -17.27
N ASN A 507 -5.45 -12.46 -16.01
CA ASN A 507 -6.84 -12.22 -15.59
C ASN A 507 -6.98 -11.06 -14.58
N VAL A 508 -5.90 -10.32 -14.31
CA VAL A 508 -5.87 -9.16 -13.40
C VAL A 508 -6.86 -8.08 -13.82
N LEU A 509 -7.27 -7.22 -12.90
CA LEU A 509 -8.24 -6.17 -13.16
C LEU A 509 -7.57 -4.79 -13.14
N PHE A 510 -7.85 -3.95 -14.14
CA PHE A 510 -7.38 -2.55 -14.17
C PHE A 510 -8.47 -1.60 -13.66
N LYS A 511 -8.10 -0.57 -12.90
CA LYS A 511 -8.99 0.57 -12.64
C LYS A 511 -8.73 1.64 -13.70
N VAL A 512 -9.43 1.53 -14.84
CA VAL A 512 -9.09 2.28 -16.07
C VAL A 512 -9.66 3.70 -16.06
N SER A 513 -10.97 3.83 -15.80
CA SER A 513 -11.69 5.10 -15.97
C SER A 513 -11.72 5.94 -14.67
N TYR A 514 -11.98 5.30 -13.53
CA TYR A 514 -12.30 6.01 -12.28
C TYR A 514 -11.45 5.51 -11.09
N PRO A 515 -10.93 6.40 -10.22
CA PRO A 515 -10.25 6.04 -8.97
C PRO A 515 -11.30 5.63 -7.93
N ALA A 516 -11.81 4.41 -8.03
CA ALA A 516 -12.94 3.92 -7.23
C ALA A 516 -12.66 2.51 -6.68
N GLU A 517 -13.24 2.15 -5.53
CA GLU A 517 -13.21 0.76 -5.02
C GLU A 517 -13.79 -0.19 -6.09
N PHE A 518 -13.15 -1.34 -6.30
CA PHE A 518 -13.31 -2.10 -7.55
C PHE A 518 -14.76 -2.59 -7.76
N HIS A 519 -15.46 -2.94 -6.69
CA HIS A 519 -16.83 -3.45 -6.73
C HIS A 519 -17.87 -2.41 -7.19
N SER A 520 -17.48 -1.14 -7.32
CA SER A 520 -18.32 -0.05 -7.85
C SER A 520 -18.05 0.34 -9.31
N GLN A 521 -16.97 -0.16 -9.94
CA GLN A 521 -16.50 0.34 -11.24
C GLN A 521 -17.59 0.28 -12.33
N THR A 522 -18.36 -0.81 -12.36
CA THR A 522 -19.51 -1.00 -13.26
C THR A 522 -20.74 -0.17 -12.89
N ALA A 523 -20.97 0.09 -11.59
CA ALA A 523 -22.04 0.97 -11.12
C ALA A 523 -21.77 2.44 -11.48
N VAL A 524 -20.50 2.86 -11.50
CA VAL A 524 -20.07 4.18 -11.99
C VAL A 524 -20.23 4.26 -13.52
N GLU A 525 -19.85 3.21 -14.26
CA GLU A 525 -20.06 3.15 -15.72
C GLU A 525 -21.56 3.17 -16.10
N ALA A 526 -22.41 2.49 -15.31
CA ALA A 526 -23.87 2.59 -15.45
C ALA A 526 -24.38 4.00 -15.11
N SER A 527 -23.85 4.62 -14.05
CA SER A 527 -24.19 6.00 -13.65
C SER A 527 -23.82 7.03 -14.72
N GLU A 528 -22.71 6.85 -15.44
CA GLU A 528 -22.30 7.72 -16.55
C GLU A 528 -23.28 7.61 -17.73
N LYS A 529 -23.67 6.39 -18.10
CA LYS A 529 -24.70 6.13 -19.13
C LYS A 529 -26.05 6.78 -18.76
N ILE A 530 -26.47 6.66 -17.50
CA ILE A 530 -27.68 7.29 -16.96
C ILE A 530 -27.57 8.83 -16.95
N PHE A 531 -26.42 9.40 -16.58
CA PHE A 531 -26.18 10.85 -16.64
C PHE A 531 -26.39 11.41 -18.06
N HIS A 532 -25.91 10.69 -19.08
CA HIS A 532 -26.15 11.05 -20.48
C HIS A 532 -27.62 10.91 -20.91
N GLN A 533 -28.33 9.86 -20.47
CA GLN A 533 -29.78 9.71 -20.68
C GLN A 533 -30.56 10.88 -20.07
N LEU A 534 -30.30 11.21 -18.80
CA LEU A 534 -30.94 12.34 -18.11
C LEU A 534 -30.71 13.65 -18.86
N LYS A 535 -29.46 13.95 -19.26
CA LYS A 535 -29.17 15.16 -20.06
C LYS A 535 -29.90 15.17 -21.41
N ALA A 536 -30.03 14.03 -22.10
CA ALA A 536 -30.78 13.94 -23.35
C ALA A 536 -32.29 14.18 -23.15
N MET A 537 -32.83 13.88 -21.96
CA MET A 537 -34.22 14.17 -21.56
C MET A 537 -34.42 15.60 -21.03
N GLY A 538 -33.37 16.43 -20.95
CA GLY A 538 -33.43 17.74 -20.27
C GLY A 538 -33.56 17.64 -18.75
N LYS A 539 -33.23 16.49 -18.17
CA LYS A 539 -33.29 16.13 -16.74
C LYS A 539 -31.92 16.22 -16.06
N SER A 540 -31.93 16.13 -14.74
CA SER A 540 -30.75 16.22 -13.87
C SER A 540 -30.80 15.22 -12.71
N ALA A 541 -29.72 15.13 -11.92
CA ALA A 541 -29.73 14.39 -10.65
C ALA A 541 -30.78 14.90 -9.62
N ALA A 542 -31.22 16.16 -9.73
CA ALA A 542 -32.27 16.70 -8.87
C ALA A 542 -33.66 16.11 -9.17
N ASP A 543 -33.87 15.63 -10.40
CA ASP A 543 -35.10 14.95 -10.84
C ASP A 543 -35.22 13.51 -10.31
N ILE A 544 -34.15 12.93 -9.76
CA ILE A 544 -34.13 11.55 -9.27
C ILE A 544 -34.87 11.44 -7.94
N LYS A 545 -35.88 10.57 -7.89
CA LYS A 545 -36.63 10.20 -6.69
C LYS A 545 -35.92 9.09 -5.92
N ALA A 546 -35.54 8.01 -6.61
CA ALA A 546 -34.87 6.84 -6.05
C ALA A 546 -33.96 6.14 -7.07
N VAL A 547 -32.98 5.38 -6.59
CA VAL A 547 -32.15 4.48 -7.41
C VAL A 547 -32.05 3.12 -6.71
N THR A 548 -32.28 2.04 -7.45
CA THR A 548 -31.97 0.68 -7.00
C THR A 548 -30.73 0.19 -7.74
N CYS A 549 -29.70 -0.19 -6.98
CA CYS A 549 -28.49 -0.83 -7.48
C CYS A 549 -28.54 -2.33 -7.17
N ARG A 550 -28.74 -3.15 -8.20
CA ARG A 550 -28.72 -4.62 -8.16
C ARG A 550 -27.26 -5.07 -8.34
N THR A 551 -26.70 -5.75 -7.34
CA THR A 551 -25.25 -5.95 -7.17
C THR A 551 -24.93 -7.28 -6.47
N HIS A 552 -23.65 -7.66 -6.36
CA HIS A 552 -23.22 -8.91 -5.72
C HIS A 552 -22.83 -8.73 -4.23
N GLU A 553 -22.81 -9.83 -3.47
CA GLU A 553 -22.53 -9.89 -2.01
C GLU A 553 -21.34 -9.04 -1.57
N ALA A 554 -20.21 -9.15 -2.29
CA ALA A 554 -18.98 -8.43 -1.94
C ALA A 554 -19.16 -6.90 -1.95
N CYS A 555 -19.95 -6.34 -2.88
CA CYS A 555 -20.21 -4.91 -2.91
C CYS A 555 -20.94 -4.45 -1.63
N ILE A 556 -21.96 -5.20 -1.24
CA ILE A 556 -22.78 -4.91 -0.06
C ILE A 556 -21.94 -5.02 1.22
N ARG A 557 -21.11 -6.07 1.34
CA ARG A 557 -20.25 -6.30 2.50
C ARG A 557 -19.13 -5.26 2.67
N ILE A 558 -18.64 -4.65 1.59
CA ILE A 558 -17.49 -3.73 1.64
C ILE A 558 -17.92 -2.25 1.59
N ILE A 559 -18.72 -1.87 0.58
CA ILE A 559 -18.91 -0.47 0.18
C ILE A 559 -20.35 0.03 0.25
N ASP A 560 -21.32 -0.76 0.74
CA ASP A 560 -22.61 -0.21 1.15
C ASP A 560 -22.43 0.64 2.44
N LYS A 561 -22.67 1.94 2.26
CA LYS A 561 -22.60 2.94 3.33
C LYS A 561 -23.78 3.93 3.26
N GLN A 562 -24.94 3.54 2.72
CA GLN A 562 -26.09 4.42 2.41
C GLN A 562 -26.40 5.48 3.50
N PHE A 563 -26.38 5.07 4.77
CA PHE A 563 -26.71 5.91 5.93
C PHE A 563 -25.54 6.20 6.88
N LYS A 564 -24.31 5.80 6.52
CA LYS A 564 -23.12 6.10 7.34
C LYS A 564 -22.63 7.53 7.07
N PRO A 565 -21.97 8.21 8.03
CA PRO A 565 -21.25 9.45 7.77
C PRO A 565 -20.15 9.28 6.72
N MET A 566 -19.76 10.38 6.07
CA MET A 566 -18.73 10.43 5.02
C MET A 566 -17.58 11.34 5.50
N ASP A 567 -16.95 10.95 6.61
CA ASP A 567 -16.12 11.84 7.44
C ASP A 567 -14.73 12.15 6.86
N ASN A 568 -14.28 11.40 5.85
CA ASN A 568 -12.95 11.49 5.25
C ASN A 568 -12.91 10.89 3.84
N PHE A 569 -11.82 11.13 3.11
CA PHE A 569 -11.53 10.57 1.78
C PHE A 569 -11.79 9.06 1.65
N ALA A 570 -11.25 8.26 2.58
CA ALA A 570 -11.29 6.80 2.53
C ALA A 570 -12.67 6.22 2.89
N ASP A 571 -13.57 7.01 3.48
CA ASP A 571 -14.96 6.60 3.61
C ASP A 571 -15.79 6.86 2.36
N ARG A 572 -15.47 7.91 1.59
CA ARG A 572 -16.13 8.27 0.33
C ARG A 572 -15.70 7.36 -0.84
N ASP A 573 -14.41 7.07 -0.98
CA ASP A 573 -13.89 6.18 -2.03
C ASP A 573 -14.28 4.69 -1.83
N HIS A 574 -14.76 4.34 -0.64
CA HIS A 574 -15.37 3.05 -0.30
C HIS A 574 -16.89 3.19 -0.03
N CYS A 575 -17.60 4.05 -0.78
CA CYS A 575 -19.06 4.16 -0.72
C CYS A 575 -19.65 4.12 -2.14
N ILE A 576 -20.30 3.01 -2.53
CA ILE A 576 -20.92 2.88 -3.85
C ILE A 576 -21.96 3.98 -4.10
N GLN A 577 -22.76 4.31 -3.09
CA GLN A 577 -23.75 5.39 -3.19
C GLN A 577 -23.10 6.76 -3.44
N TYR A 578 -21.95 7.04 -2.84
CA TYR A 578 -21.23 8.31 -3.06
C TYR A 578 -20.68 8.37 -4.48
N MET A 579 -19.95 7.33 -4.91
CA MET A 579 -19.32 7.28 -6.24
C MET A 579 -20.35 7.37 -7.38
N CYS A 580 -21.49 6.67 -7.26
CA CYS A 580 -22.60 6.80 -8.21
C CYS A 580 -23.26 8.19 -8.15
N SER A 581 -23.43 8.77 -6.96
CA SER A 581 -24.02 10.12 -6.82
C SER A 581 -23.16 11.21 -7.44
N VAL A 582 -21.84 11.16 -7.26
CA VAL A 582 -20.91 12.12 -7.88
C VAL A 582 -20.98 12.02 -9.41
N MET A 583 -20.98 10.80 -9.96
CA MET A 583 -21.13 10.61 -11.42
C MET A 583 -22.47 11.13 -11.94
N LEU A 584 -23.59 10.81 -11.26
CA LEU A 584 -24.93 11.28 -11.65
C LEU A 584 -25.10 12.81 -11.54
N VAL A 585 -24.39 13.48 -10.63
CA VAL A 585 -24.46 14.94 -10.45
C VAL A 585 -23.54 15.68 -11.43
N PHE A 586 -22.28 15.25 -11.56
CA PHE A 586 -21.25 16.01 -12.27
C PHE A 586 -20.85 15.45 -13.65
N GLY A 587 -21.12 14.18 -13.95
CA GLY A 587 -20.64 13.51 -15.16
C GLY A 587 -19.14 13.23 -15.16
N ARG A 588 -18.57 13.02 -13.97
CA ARG A 588 -17.17 12.68 -13.74
C ARG A 588 -17.05 11.92 -12.41
N LEU A 589 -15.90 11.30 -12.18
CA LEU A 589 -15.47 10.86 -10.86
C LEU A 589 -13.94 10.92 -10.79
N GLU A 590 -13.40 11.92 -10.09
CA GLU A 590 -11.97 12.17 -9.97
C GLU A 590 -11.47 11.99 -8.53
N ALA A 591 -10.17 11.76 -8.33
CA ALA A 591 -9.59 11.57 -6.99
C ALA A 591 -9.74 12.82 -6.09
N THR A 592 -9.88 13.99 -6.71
CA THR A 592 -10.23 15.27 -6.08
C THR A 592 -11.64 15.30 -5.50
N ASP A 593 -12.61 14.58 -6.09
CA ASP A 593 -14.01 14.57 -5.65
C ASP A 593 -14.20 13.89 -4.28
N TYR A 594 -13.20 13.15 -3.77
CA TYR A 594 -13.22 12.59 -2.41
C TYR A 594 -12.59 13.51 -1.35
N THR A 595 -11.95 14.61 -1.74
CA THR A 595 -11.19 15.45 -0.79
C THR A 595 -12.10 16.23 0.17
N ASP A 596 -11.68 16.36 1.43
CA ASP A 596 -12.42 17.10 2.45
C ASP A 596 -12.55 18.58 2.07
N GLY A 597 -13.79 19.09 2.03
CA GLY A 597 -14.09 20.45 1.56
C GLY A 597 -14.17 20.62 0.03
N GLY A 598 -14.00 19.56 -0.76
CA GLY A 598 -14.17 19.59 -2.21
C GLY A 598 -15.63 19.79 -2.66
N GLU A 599 -15.83 20.20 -3.91
CA GLU A 599 -17.16 20.45 -4.51
C GLU A 599 -18.12 19.28 -4.32
N ALA A 600 -17.70 18.07 -4.71
CA ALA A 600 -18.50 16.86 -4.55
C ALA A 600 -18.72 16.48 -3.07
N ALA A 601 -17.70 16.62 -2.22
CA ALA A 601 -17.75 16.26 -0.80
C ALA A 601 -18.61 17.21 0.05
N THR A 602 -18.92 18.41 -0.45
CA THR A 602 -19.76 19.42 0.19
C THR A 602 -21.12 19.61 -0.50
N SER A 603 -21.38 18.90 -1.60
CA SER A 603 -22.62 19.03 -2.37
C SER A 603 -23.82 18.39 -1.64
N GLU A 604 -24.78 19.23 -1.25
CA GLU A 604 -26.07 18.79 -0.69
C GLU A 604 -26.82 17.84 -1.63
N LEU A 605 -26.67 18.01 -2.95
CA LEU A 605 -27.31 17.15 -3.94
C LEU A 605 -26.66 15.76 -3.98
N VAL A 606 -25.34 15.66 -3.87
CA VAL A 606 -24.64 14.36 -3.73
C VAL A 606 -25.06 13.67 -2.44
N GLU A 607 -25.07 14.38 -1.30
CA GLU A 607 -25.45 13.81 0.00
C GLU A 607 -26.94 13.45 0.10
N SER A 608 -27.80 14.12 -0.66
CA SER A 608 -29.22 13.79 -0.82
C SER A 608 -29.41 12.55 -1.71
N LEU A 609 -28.74 12.49 -2.86
CA LEU A 609 -28.81 11.36 -3.79
C LEU A 609 -28.18 10.08 -3.20
N ARG A 610 -27.10 10.21 -2.42
CA ARG A 610 -26.44 9.09 -1.73
C ARG A 610 -27.41 8.31 -0.85
N LYS A 611 -28.33 9.01 -0.18
CA LYS A 611 -29.37 8.41 0.69
C LYS A 611 -30.52 7.77 -0.11
N LYS A 612 -30.69 8.12 -1.39
CA LYS A 612 -31.70 7.58 -2.31
C LYS A 612 -31.23 6.33 -3.08
N ILE A 613 -29.95 6.00 -3.07
CA ILE A 613 -29.39 4.81 -3.73
C ILE A 613 -29.40 3.62 -2.75
N LYS A 614 -30.28 2.65 -3.01
CA LYS A 614 -30.36 1.39 -2.25
C LYS A 614 -29.60 0.28 -2.98
N CYS A 615 -28.76 -0.48 -2.29
CA CYS A 615 -28.18 -1.72 -2.81
C CYS A 615 -29.10 -2.94 -2.54
N VAL A 616 -29.12 -3.90 -3.45
CA VAL A 616 -29.86 -5.17 -3.36
C VAL A 616 -28.99 -6.28 -3.93
N GLU A 617 -28.91 -7.43 -3.25
CA GLU A 617 -28.14 -8.57 -3.76
C GLU A 617 -28.87 -9.24 -4.93
N ASP A 618 -28.13 -9.53 -5.99
CA ASP A 618 -28.45 -10.52 -7.01
C ASP A 618 -27.55 -11.74 -6.84
N THR A 619 -28.16 -12.89 -6.56
CA THR A 619 -27.42 -14.12 -6.28
C THR A 619 -26.75 -14.72 -7.52
N GLN A 620 -27.16 -14.35 -8.74
CA GLN A 620 -26.42 -14.72 -9.96
C GLN A 620 -25.14 -13.90 -10.06
N TYR A 621 -25.21 -12.58 -9.83
CA TYR A 621 -24.01 -11.73 -9.81
C TYR A 621 -23.03 -12.16 -8.70
N THR A 622 -23.51 -12.65 -7.55
CA THR A 622 -22.66 -13.28 -6.51
C THR A 622 -22.01 -14.59 -6.97
N GLN A 623 -22.67 -15.38 -7.83
CA GLN A 623 -22.10 -16.61 -8.40
C GLN A 623 -21.05 -16.30 -9.48
N ASP A 624 -21.36 -15.42 -10.44
CA ASP A 624 -20.49 -15.09 -11.57
C ASP A 624 -19.18 -14.40 -11.14
N TYR A 625 -19.23 -13.63 -10.04
CA TYR A 625 -18.06 -13.06 -9.36
C TYR A 625 -17.09 -14.12 -8.84
N HIS A 626 -17.61 -15.30 -8.45
CA HIS A 626 -16.82 -16.41 -7.92
C HIS A 626 -16.42 -17.44 -8.99
N ASP A 627 -17.13 -17.53 -10.12
CA ASP A 627 -16.77 -18.41 -11.24
C ASP A 627 -15.40 -18.02 -11.84
N PRO A 628 -14.38 -18.91 -11.80
CA PRO A 628 -13.05 -18.64 -12.36
C PRO A 628 -13.00 -18.39 -13.88
N ALA A 629 -14.08 -18.70 -14.62
CA ALA A 629 -14.23 -18.45 -16.05
C ALA A 629 -14.93 -17.10 -16.37
N LEU A 630 -15.72 -16.55 -15.44
CA LEU A 630 -16.43 -15.29 -15.64
C LEU A 630 -15.75 -14.13 -14.91
N ARG A 631 -15.64 -14.21 -13.57
CA ARG A 631 -15.09 -13.17 -12.68
C ARG A 631 -15.66 -11.77 -12.90
N THR A 632 -16.93 -11.68 -13.30
CA THR A 632 -17.63 -10.41 -13.52
C THR A 632 -17.83 -9.65 -12.20
N ILE A 633 -17.98 -8.32 -12.31
CA ILE A 633 -18.14 -7.42 -11.17
C ILE A 633 -19.43 -6.65 -11.42
N SER A 634 -20.53 -7.40 -11.52
CA SER A 634 -21.77 -6.91 -12.10
C SER A 634 -22.55 -5.95 -11.20
N ASN A 635 -22.96 -4.82 -11.77
CA ASN A 635 -23.92 -3.90 -11.17
C ASN A 635 -24.96 -3.48 -12.21
N ALA A 636 -26.21 -3.32 -11.79
CA ALA A 636 -27.28 -2.81 -12.63
C ALA A 636 -28.11 -1.76 -11.89
N LEU A 637 -28.38 -0.62 -12.56
CA LEU A 637 -29.02 0.55 -11.95
C LEU A 637 -30.38 0.83 -12.59
N THR A 638 -31.43 0.76 -11.77
CA THR A 638 -32.80 1.21 -12.11
C THR A 638 -33.06 2.56 -11.42
N VAL A 639 -33.57 3.54 -12.16
CA VAL A 639 -33.80 4.92 -11.68
C VAL A 639 -35.27 5.32 -11.78
N GLU A 640 -35.83 5.81 -10.67
CA GLU A 640 -37.16 6.43 -10.60
C GLU A 640 -37.02 7.95 -10.50
N LEU A 641 -37.81 8.69 -11.29
CA LEU A 641 -37.85 10.16 -11.29
C LEU A 641 -39.03 10.72 -10.48
N ASN A 642 -38.95 11.99 -10.10
CA ASN A 642 -39.94 12.69 -9.28
C ASN A 642 -41.34 12.79 -9.93
N ASP A 643 -41.43 12.62 -11.26
CA ASP A 643 -42.68 12.59 -12.02
C ASP A 643 -43.28 11.18 -12.19
N GLY A 644 -42.64 10.15 -11.64
CA GLY A 644 -43.06 8.76 -11.74
C GLY A 644 -42.51 8.02 -12.96
N THR A 645 -41.69 8.66 -13.79
CA THR A 645 -40.95 7.96 -14.87
C THR A 645 -39.95 7.00 -14.25
N VAL A 646 -39.89 5.77 -14.75
CA VAL A 646 -38.81 4.81 -14.47
C VAL A 646 -38.01 4.63 -15.74
N LEU A 647 -36.67 4.71 -15.64
CA LEU A 647 -35.77 4.46 -16.76
C LEU A 647 -35.48 2.95 -16.88
N ASP A 648 -35.18 2.49 -18.11
CA ASP A 648 -34.72 1.12 -18.35
C ASP A 648 -33.47 0.80 -17.51
N GLU A 649 -33.38 -0.41 -16.98
CA GLU A 649 -32.25 -0.81 -16.12
C GLU A 649 -30.94 -0.85 -16.91
N VAL A 650 -29.95 -0.06 -16.46
CA VAL A 650 -28.61 -0.04 -17.07
C VAL A 650 -27.71 -1.02 -16.33
N ALA A 651 -27.54 -2.22 -16.90
CA ALA A 651 -26.62 -3.25 -16.42
C ALA A 651 -25.22 -3.12 -17.05
N VAL A 652 -24.18 -3.36 -16.25
CA VAL A 652 -22.78 -3.53 -16.71
C VAL A 652 -22.14 -4.66 -15.90
N GLU A 653 -21.71 -5.72 -16.59
CA GLU A 653 -21.21 -6.96 -15.96
C GLU A 653 -19.67 -6.99 -15.87
N ALA A 654 -19.00 -6.72 -16.98
CA ALA A 654 -17.56 -6.60 -17.06
C ALA A 654 -17.16 -5.11 -17.10
N PRO A 655 -16.49 -4.56 -16.07
CA PRO A 655 -15.95 -3.21 -16.13
C PRO A 655 -14.86 -3.12 -17.21
N LEU A 656 -14.58 -1.91 -17.72
CA LEU A 656 -13.61 -1.68 -18.80
C LEU A 656 -12.26 -2.40 -18.58
N GLY A 657 -11.72 -2.39 -17.35
CA GLY A 657 -10.46 -3.05 -17.03
C GLY A 657 -10.49 -4.57 -16.84
N HIS A 658 -11.62 -5.23 -17.11
CA HIS A 658 -11.74 -6.69 -17.08
C HIS A 658 -11.00 -7.35 -18.26
N ARG A 659 -10.65 -8.64 -18.15
CA ARG A 659 -9.98 -9.39 -19.25
C ARG A 659 -10.78 -9.32 -20.56
N LEU A 660 -12.11 -9.42 -20.46
CA LEU A 660 -13.02 -9.44 -21.62
C LEU A 660 -13.05 -8.13 -22.43
N ARG A 661 -12.58 -7.01 -21.86
CA ARG A 661 -12.58 -5.67 -22.49
C ARG A 661 -11.16 -5.11 -22.72
N ARG A 662 -10.14 -5.97 -22.75
CA ARG A 662 -8.72 -5.57 -22.83
C ARG A 662 -8.36 -4.60 -23.95
N GLU A 663 -8.80 -4.86 -25.18
CA GLU A 663 -8.44 -4.00 -26.33
C GLU A 663 -9.21 -2.67 -26.33
N GLU A 664 -10.39 -2.62 -25.68
CA GLU A 664 -11.12 -1.37 -25.39
C GLU A 664 -10.39 -0.57 -24.30
N ALA A 665 -9.81 -1.25 -23.31
CA ALA A 665 -9.10 -0.63 -22.18
C ALA A 665 -7.74 -0.04 -22.55
N LYS A 666 -6.93 -0.71 -23.39
CA LYS A 666 -5.53 -0.32 -23.69
C LYS A 666 -5.36 1.16 -24.09
N PRO A 667 -6.16 1.74 -25.01
CA PRO A 667 -6.07 3.17 -25.33
C PRO A 667 -6.36 4.08 -24.13
N VAL A 668 -7.29 3.69 -23.26
CA VAL A 668 -7.69 4.47 -22.08
C VAL A 668 -6.68 4.35 -20.94
N ILE A 669 -6.04 3.18 -20.78
CA ILE A 669 -4.86 3.00 -19.90
C ILE A 669 -3.72 3.90 -20.36
N LEU A 670 -3.43 3.97 -21.67
CA LEU A 670 -2.39 4.86 -22.20
C LEU A 670 -2.73 6.34 -21.96
N ALA A 671 -4.00 6.73 -22.10
CA ALA A 671 -4.46 8.08 -21.80
C ALA A 671 -4.39 8.42 -20.30
N LYS A 672 -4.73 7.48 -19.40
CA LYS A 672 -4.55 7.59 -17.95
C LYS A 672 -3.07 7.77 -17.60
N PHE A 673 -2.20 6.91 -18.14
CA PHE A 673 -0.75 6.99 -17.94
C PHE A 673 -0.21 8.37 -18.37
N LYS A 674 -0.49 8.83 -19.59
CA LYS A 674 -0.08 10.16 -20.08
C LYS A 674 -0.53 11.29 -19.14
N ARG A 675 -1.80 11.28 -18.74
CA ARG A 675 -2.40 12.27 -17.82
C ARG A 675 -1.69 12.34 -16.47
N HIS A 676 -1.16 11.21 -15.97
CA HIS A 676 -0.42 11.14 -14.72
C HIS A 676 1.08 11.50 -14.87
N LEU A 677 1.65 11.48 -16.08
CA LEU A 677 3.02 11.97 -16.33
C LEU A 677 3.07 13.51 -16.40
N GLU A 678 2.07 14.13 -17.05
CA GLU A 678 2.03 15.56 -17.39
C GLU A 678 2.24 16.53 -16.21
N PRO A 679 1.74 16.27 -14.98
CA PRO A 679 2.00 17.17 -13.86
C PRO A 679 3.45 17.14 -13.35
N HIS A 680 4.25 16.14 -13.72
CA HIS A 680 5.57 15.82 -13.11
C HIS A 680 6.75 15.99 -14.07
N LEU A 681 6.55 15.75 -15.37
CA LEU A 681 7.62 15.67 -16.37
C LEU A 681 7.40 16.68 -17.51
N SER A 682 8.46 17.02 -18.25
CA SER A 682 8.35 17.89 -19.43
C SER A 682 7.58 17.18 -20.56
N GLU A 683 6.86 17.92 -21.39
CA GLU A 683 6.11 17.38 -22.54
C GLU A 683 6.95 16.45 -23.43
N SER A 684 8.22 16.81 -23.66
CA SER A 684 9.21 15.97 -24.36
C SER A 684 9.45 14.60 -23.70
N ARG A 685 9.49 14.55 -22.36
CA ARG A 685 9.68 13.31 -21.58
C ARG A 685 8.38 12.50 -21.49
N VAL A 686 7.24 13.18 -21.34
CA VAL A 686 5.90 12.55 -21.44
C VAL A 686 5.77 11.83 -22.79
N LYS A 687 6.13 12.52 -23.88
CA LYS A 687 6.12 11.96 -25.24
C LYS A 687 7.07 10.77 -25.37
N GLU A 688 8.33 10.90 -24.92
CA GLU A 688 9.31 9.81 -24.97
C GLU A 688 8.82 8.55 -24.24
N LEU A 689 8.23 8.70 -23.05
CA LEU A 689 7.68 7.59 -22.28
C LEU A 689 6.46 6.95 -22.95
N VAL A 690 5.58 7.74 -23.55
CA VAL A 690 4.40 7.26 -24.30
C VAL A 690 4.80 6.59 -25.64
N GLU A 691 5.89 7.02 -26.27
CA GLU A 691 6.45 6.36 -27.47
C GLU A 691 7.22 5.08 -27.10
N LEU A 692 7.93 5.08 -25.97
CA LEU A 692 8.62 3.89 -25.44
C LEU A 692 7.62 2.80 -25.03
N SER A 693 6.52 3.16 -24.36
CA SER A 693 5.50 2.20 -23.91
C SER A 693 4.80 1.45 -25.04
N GLN A 694 4.75 2.05 -26.23
CA GLN A 694 4.19 1.44 -27.45
C GLN A 694 5.20 0.53 -28.19
N ASN A 695 6.47 0.50 -27.77
CA ASN A 695 7.51 -0.33 -28.37
C ASN A 695 8.00 -1.38 -27.37
N SER A 696 7.22 -2.46 -27.23
CA SER A 696 7.49 -3.57 -26.30
C SER A 696 8.92 -4.13 -26.39
N SER A 697 9.50 -4.21 -27.59
CA SER A 697 10.87 -4.71 -27.78
C SER A 697 11.93 -3.73 -27.25
N LYS A 698 11.75 -2.42 -27.48
CA LYS A 698 12.64 -1.39 -26.92
C LYS A 698 12.49 -1.28 -25.40
N LEU A 699 11.26 -1.40 -24.89
CA LEU A 699 10.98 -1.38 -23.46
C LEU A 699 11.60 -2.59 -22.74
N ASP A 700 11.28 -3.81 -23.18
CA ASP A 700 11.74 -5.07 -22.58
C ASP A 700 13.25 -5.12 -22.38
N ASN A 701 14.02 -4.65 -23.36
CA ASN A 701 15.49 -4.73 -23.39
C ASN A 701 16.19 -3.52 -22.71
N MET A 702 15.45 -2.50 -22.27
CA MET A 702 16.03 -1.37 -21.54
C MET A 702 16.49 -1.83 -20.15
N SER A 703 17.64 -1.35 -19.67
CA SER A 703 18.08 -1.66 -18.30
C SER A 703 17.27 -0.86 -17.27
N VAL A 704 16.98 -1.46 -16.12
CA VAL A 704 16.00 -0.90 -15.16
C VAL A 704 16.40 0.48 -14.65
N ASP A 705 17.68 0.71 -14.38
CA ASP A 705 18.17 1.99 -13.87
C ASP A 705 18.12 3.12 -14.91
N GLU A 706 18.28 2.80 -16.19
CA GLU A 706 18.05 3.74 -17.31
C GLU A 706 16.56 4.06 -17.46
N TYR A 707 15.70 3.05 -17.33
CA TYR A 707 14.24 3.22 -17.37
C TYR A 707 13.72 4.06 -16.19
N VAL A 708 14.20 3.80 -14.96
CA VAL A 708 13.87 4.61 -13.77
C VAL A 708 14.37 6.04 -13.93
N ASP A 709 15.57 6.26 -14.49
CA ASP A 709 16.11 7.62 -14.70
C ASP A 709 15.21 8.51 -15.58
N LEU A 710 14.43 7.94 -16.51
CA LEU A 710 13.45 8.67 -17.33
C LEU A 710 12.37 9.39 -16.48
N TYR A 711 12.07 8.86 -15.28
CA TYR A 711 11.06 9.39 -14.37
C TYR A 711 11.63 10.30 -13.27
N THR A 712 12.96 10.44 -13.18
CA THR A 712 13.61 11.16 -12.08
C THR A 712 13.65 12.67 -12.30
N VAL A 713 13.52 13.45 -11.23
CA VAL A 713 13.50 14.92 -11.27
C VAL A 713 14.50 15.48 -10.26
N LYS A 714 15.14 16.61 -10.58
CA LYS A 714 16.07 17.29 -9.65
C LYS A 714 15.34 17.97 -8.49
N GLU A 715 14.13 18.46 -8.76
CA GLU A 715 13.23 19.12 -7.84
C GLU A 715 11.82 18.64 -8.18
N SER A 716 10.95 18.44 -7.18
CA SER A 716 9.56 18.04 -7.40
C SER A 716 8.65 19.00 -6.64
N LYS A 717 7.75 19.69 -7.36
CA LYS A 717 6.87 20.76 -6.82
C LYS A 717 5.78 20.28 -5.85
N PHE A 718 5.85 19.02 -5.42
CA PHE A 718 4.88 18.34 -4.56
C PHE A 718 5.49 17.81 -3.24
N LEU A 719 6.80 18.01 -3.06
CA LEU A 719 7.59 17.62 -1.89
C LEU A 719 7.94 18.87 -1.04
#